data_AF-A0A2L0UHJ1-F1
#
_entry.id   AF-A0A2L0UHJ1-F1
#
_cell.length_a   1.000
_cell.length_b   1.000
_cell.length_c   1.000
_cell.angle_alpha   90.00
_cell.angle_beta   90.00
_cell.angle_gamma   90.00
#
_symmetry.space_group_name_H-M   'P 1'
#
loop_
_entity.id
_entity.type
_entity.pdbx_description
1 polymer ?
#
loop_
_entity_poly.entity_id
_entity_poly.type
_entity_poly.pdbx_seq_one_letter_code
_entity_poly.pdbx_strand_id
1 'polypeptide(L)'
;SAVFPENEQLDDFVDWITDDALDGLHRENWRPTRQQFGLVEWRDAGYARLSVTVGDDQPFIPRYFEQRSPTGRRKNAFPHDQNEMTLATAWRLVEEGQTVLIFCPLRVSVSTLASQIVKLHRQGFLASVMPDGVDISNAVAVGTEWFGADDDILRCLHLGVAVHHGALPGPFRREVEALLHRRILKVTVASPTLAQGLNLSASVVLFSSLHRNRGLLGGSEFANVIGRAGRAFVDTEGLVLYPLFEPKSARKAAQRRADWFKLIDGARSRELESGLITIGMLMLRRMHAAGGPANVPAFVSYLTGNISWSFPVIAGEDPAETEIAAGMWATNVAMLDTAILSVVGDETADPVDVVDVLADAMRDSLWERQMRRLTTNRALLLRTVVEQRTQFLWNTSTPTQRRGWYLAGLGADAGGELAAAAPAIVNLTNAAETCLAGGEFEDAADTLQQLAAQVFTISTFTQTVVVKDWRVVLDQWLAGEPLSDMDEKQMDVAQFIESDIIYRLVWGIEAARVYEQAQGNLAADLVAGTASAALEAGTLSLPAAILLRSGFDHRSAAIKAVTDTKADFSNTSEMRTWVKDLDPLLVSDPAWPTESSRGAWVEFTRRLRVRGRRRWGQYVLDMKNVEWDDEAPAAGEWLRVSDDGPDTAALWSPGFDRMGTVRVNLNGDREGVLHAVSNPDGTVQLRYSGPNDWLIQAKRTT
;
A
#
# COMPACT_ATOMS: atom_id res chain seq x y z
N SER A 1 9.28 10.78 2.63
CA SER A 1 10.67 10.73 2.16
C SER A 1 10.88 9.54 1.26
N ALA A 2 11.21 9.77 -0.01
CA ALA A 2 11.85 8.75 -0.84
C ALA A 2 13.33 8.69 -0.47
N VAL A 3 13.90 7.50 -0.39
CA VAL A 3 15.33 7.32 -0.12
C VAL A 3 16.04 7.15 -1.46
N PHE A 4 16.85 8.13 -1.83
CA PHE A 4 17.61 8.16 -3.08
C PHE A 4 19.03 7.59 -2.90
N PRO A 5 19.69 7.09 -3.97
CA PRO A 5 21.10 6.71 -3.89
C PRO A 5 21.99 7.93 -3.64
N GLU A 6 23.18 7.71 -3.07
CA GLU A 6 24.19 8.77 -2.89
C GLU A 6 25.24 8.80 -4.02
N ASN A 7 24.92 8.20 -5.15
CA ASN A 7 25.80 8.12 -6.32
C ASN A 7 25.33 9.08 -7.41
N GLU A 8 26.08 9.11 -8.50
CA GLU A 8 25.85 10.03 -9.61
C GLU A 8 24.51 9.77 -10.37
N GLN A 9 23.78 8.69 -10.07
CA GLN A 9 22.45 8.44 -10.63
C GLN A 9 21.40 9.37 -10.01
N LEU A 10 21.64 9.85 -8.78
CA LEU A 10 20.81 10.90 -8.18
C LEU A 10 20.94 12.19 -8.98
N ASP A 11 22.15 12.53 -9.43
CA ASP A 11 22.40 13.74 -10.22
C ASP A 11 21.60 13.70 -11.53
N ASP A 12 21.66 12.59 -12.29
CA ASP A 12 20.86 12.45 -13.53
C ASP A 12 19.36 12.63 -13.31
N PHE A 13 18.85 12.18 -12.16
CA PHE A 13 17.43 12.27 -11.83
C PHE A 13 17.00 13.66 -11.38
N VAL A 14 17.84 14.32 -10.57
CA VAL A 14 17.62 15.72 -10.18
C VAL A 14 17.64 16.56 -11.44
N ASP A 15 18.72 16.48 -12.21
CA ASP A 15 18.91 17.25 -13.44
C ASP A 15 17.76 17.05 -14.42
N TRP A 16 17.24 15.82 -14.53
CA TRP A 16 16.06 15.54 -15.33
C TRP A 16 14.78 16.24 -14.82
N ILE A 17 14.48 16.14 -13.53
CA ILE A 17 13.24 16.71 -12.95
C ILE A 17 13.32 18.24 -12.82
N THR A 18 14.51 18.78 -12.63
CA THR A 18 14.73 20.21 -12.41
C THR A 18 15.21 20.96 -13.64
N ASP A 19 15.22 20.31 -14.81
CA ASP A 19 15.71 20.89 -16.07
C ASP A 19 17.10 21.53 -15.91
N ASP A 20 18.03 20.74 -15.36
CA ASP A 20 19.43 21.13 -15.12
C ASP A 20 19.62 22.36 -14.20
N ALA A 21 18.65 22.65 -13.32
CA ALA A 21 18.79 23.71 -12.31
C ALA A 21 20.01 23.47 -11.40
N LEU A 22 20.90 24.46 -11.32
CA LEU A 22 22.14 24.40 -10.53
C LEU A 22 21.91 24.18 -9.02
N ASP A 23 20.75 24.57 -8.51
CA ASP A 23 20.31 24.40 -7.12
C ASP A 23 19.17 23.39 -6.97
N GLY A 24 18.98 22.52 -7.98
CA GLY A 24 17.90 21.53 -8.03
C GLY A 24 17.95 20.48 -6.91
N LEU A 25 19.14 20.18 -6.36
CA LEU A 25 19.32 19.27 -5.23
C LEU A 25 19.69 20.01 -3.95
N HIS A 26 18.74 20.07 -3.02
CA HIS A 26 19.04 20.37 -1.63
C HIS A 26 19.29 19.07 -0.86
N ARG A 27 20.53 18.84 -0.41
CA ARG A 27 20.90 17.68 0.40
C ARG A 27 21.12 18.08 1.85
N GLU A 28 20.31 17.54 2.74
CA GLU A 28 20.51 17.63 4.18
C GLU A 28 20.82 16.24 4.76
N ASN A 29 22.00 16.10 5.37
CA ASN A 29 22.43 14.86 6.03
C ASN A 29 21.87 14.75 7.46
N TRP A 30 21.20 15.80 7.95
CA TRP A 30 20.55 15.77 9.24
C TRP A 30 19.35 14.83 9.18
N ARG A 31 19.31 13.89 10.13
CA ARG A 31 18.15 13.03 10.35
C ARG A 31 17.68 13.19 11.79
N PRO A 32 16.37 13.36 12.03
CA PRO A 32 15.83 13.46 13.37
C PRO A 32 16.03 12.17 14.19
N THR A 33 16.24 11.03 13.52
CA THR A 33 16.40 9.72 14.13
C THR A 33 17.63 9.00 13.56
N ARG A 34 18.52 8.54 14.44
CA ARG A 34 19.72 7.78 14.05
C ARG A 34 19.38 6.30 13.87
N GLN A 35 19.73 5.72 12.74
CA GLN A 35 19.50 4.29 12.51
C GLN A 35 20.67 3.46 13.04
N GLN A 36 20.37 2.42 13.82
CA GLN A 36 21.35 1.48 14.34
C GLN A 36 20.99 0.05 13.94
N PHE A 37 22.02 -0.73 13.60
CA PHE A 37 21.85 -2.11 13.14
C PHE A 37 22.33 -3.09 14.20
N GLY A 38 21.57 -4.16 14.43
CA GLY A 38 21.92 -5.14 15.45
C GLY A 38 21.50 -6.57 15.15
N LEU A 39 22.03 -7.48 15.95
CA LEU A 39 21.73 -8.91 15.94
C LEU A 39 21.21 -9.32 17.32
N VAL A 40 20.17 -10.14 17.34
CA VAL A 40 19.70 -10.81 18.57
C VAL A 40 20.00 -12.29 18.44
N GLU A 41 21.12 -12.73 18.97
CA GLU A 41 21.65 -14.08 18.78
C GLU A 41 21.27 -15.00 19.94
N TRP A 42 20.64 -16.13 19.62
CA TRP A 42 20.40 -17.18 20.59
C TRP A 42 21.72 -17.91 20.94
N ARG A 43 21.95 -18.14 22.24
CA ARG A 43 23.11 -18.85 22.76
C ARG A 43 22.68 -20.20 23.33
N ASP A 44 23.55 -21.20 23.19
CA ASP A 44 23.28 -22.57 23.66
C ASP A 44 23.04 -22.67 25.17
N ALA A 45 23.50 -21.69 25.93
CA ALA A 45 23.24 -21.53 27.36
C ALA A 45 21.81 -21.07 27.69
N GLY A 46 20.91 -20.98 26.71
CA GLY A 46 19.48 -20.72 26.94
C GLY A 46 19.11 -19.24 27.08
N TYR A 47 19.86 -18.34 26.44
CA TYR A 47 19.57 -16.91 26.46
C TYR A 47 19.89 -16.23 25.12
N ALA A 48 19.28 -15.08 24.88
CA ALA A 48 19.53 -14.22 23.73
C ALA A 48 20.53 -13.11 24.10
N ARG A 49 21.49 -12.83 23.21
CA ARG A 49 22.37 -11.65 23.29
C ARG A 49 21.96 -10.64 22.22
N LEU A 50 21.65 -9.41 22.61
CA LEU A 50 21.49 -8.29 21.67
C LEU A 50 22.85 -7.62 21.47
N SER A 51 23.29 -7.46 20.23
CA SER A 51 24.48 -6.65 19.88
C SER A 51 24.07 -5.60 18.87
N VAL A 52 24.46 -4.35 19.06
CA VAL A 52 24.11 -3.22 18.19
C VAL A 52 25.40 -2.55 17.73
N THR A 53 25.43 -2.09 16.47
CA THR A 53 26.57 -1.39 15.89
C THR A 53 26.41 0.11 16.12
N VAL A 54 27.37 0.72 16.82
CA VAL A 54 27.40 2.16 17.12
C VAL A 54 28.77 2.70 16.73
N GLY A 55 28.85 3.36 15.57
CA GLY A 55 30.14 3.74 14.99
C GLY A 55 30.98 2.49 14.68
N ASP A 56 32.21 2.46 15.18
CA ASP A 56 33.13 1.32 15.04
C ASP A 56 32.98 0.27 16.16
N ASP A 57 32.16 0.55 17.17
CA ASP A 57 31.92 -0.32 18.32
C ASP A 57 30.70 -1.23 18.13
N GLN A 58 30.73 -2.39 18.79
CA GLN A 58 29.59 -3.31 18.90
C GLN A 58 29.23 -3.58 20.37
N PRO A 59 28.62 -2.60 21.07
CA PRO A 59 28.06 -2.84 22.40
C PRO A 59 27.03 -3.97 22.38
N PHE A 60 26.91 -4.68 23.50
CA PHE A 60 25.99 -5.79 23.62
C PHE A 60 25.34 -5.92 25.01
N ILE A 61 24.11 -6.43 25.02
CA ILE A 61 23.40 -6.88 26.20
C ILE A 61 23.48 -8.40 26.25
N PRO A 62 24.24 -8.99 27.19
CA PRO A 62 24.55 -10.42 27.17
C PRO A 62 23.32 -11.31 27.36
N ARG A 63 22.41 -10.97 28.28
CA ARG A 63 21.20 -11.73 28.59
C ARG A 63 19.97 -10.87 28.35
N TYR A 64 19.69 -10.60 27.08
CA TYR A 64 18.59 -9.73 26.66
C TYR A 64 17.22 -10.34 27.00
N PHE A 65 17.06 -11.64 26.77
CA PHE A 65 15.98 -12.46 27.35
C PHE A 65 16.42 -13.91 27.49
N GLU A 66 15.77 -14.65 28.38
CA GLU A 66 16.11 -16.04 28.73
C GLU A 66 15.02 -17.02 28.28
N GLN A 67 15.42 -18.28 28.14
CA GLN A 67 14.54 -19.39 27.81
C GLN A 67 13.44 -19.55 28.87
N ARG A 68 12.20 -19.72 28.42
CA ARG A 68 11.06 -20.06 29.29
C ARG A 68 10.74 -21.54 29.17
N SER A 69 10.51 -22.19 30.31
CA SER A 69 10.15 -23.60 30.38
C SER A 69 8.81 -23.86 29.68
N PRO A 70 8.62 -25.05 29.06
CA PRO A 70 7.34 -25.42 28.49
C PRO A 70 6.22 -25.41 29.53
N THR A 71 5.04 -24.93 29.14
CA THR A 71 3.82 -24.94 29.96
C THR A 71 2.74 -25.81 29.30
N GLY A 72 1.89 -26.45 30.11
CA GLY A 72 0.77 -27.26 29.62
C GLY A 72 1.19 -28.45 28.74
N ARG A 73 0.60 -28.56 27.53
CA ARG A 73 0.88 -29.66 26.56
C ARG A 73 2.16 -29.47 25.75
N ARG A 74 2.84 -28.34 25.89
CA ARG A 74 4.06 -28.01 25.12
C ARG A 74 5.25 -28.82 25.65
N LYS A 75 6.06 -29.38 24.75
CA LYS A 75 7.28 -30.15 25.11
C LYS A 75 8.58 -29.36 24.97
N ASN A 76 8.67 -28.50 23.96
CA ASN A 76 9.86 -27.69 23.68
C ASN A 76 9.82 -26.39 24.48
N ALA A 77 10.97 -25.90 24.90
CA ALA A 77 11.06 -24.60 25.56
C ALA A 77 10.75 -23.45 24.60
N PHE A 78 10.63 -22.23 25.12
CA PHE A 78 10.43 -21.02 24.32
C PHE A 78 11.63 -20.07 24.45
N PRO A 79 12.17 -19.52 23.35
CA PRO A 79 11.92 -19.88 21.95
C PRO A 79 12.56 -21.23 21.54
N HIS A 80 11.96 -21.95 20.58
CA HIS A 80 12.51 -23.20 20.02
C HIS A 80 12.87 -23.16 18.52
N ASP A 81 12.47 -22.11 17.81
CA ASP A 81 12.73 -21.93 16.39
C ASP A 81 12.95 -20.44 16.05
N GLN A 82 13.26 -20.17 14.77
CA GLN A 82 13.50 -18.82 14.27
C GLN A 82 12.29 -17.89 14.42
N ASN A 83 11.07 -18.39 14.22
CA ASN A 83 9.87 -17.58 14.33
C ASN A 83 9.60 -17.18 15.78
N GLU A 84 9.72 -18.13 16.73
CA GLU A 84 9.58 -17.84 18.15
C GLU A 84 10.68 -16.91 18.64
N MET A 85 11.90 -17.04 18.12
CA MET A 85 12.98 -16.11 18.42
C MET A 85 12.64 -14.69 17.97
N THR A 86 12.06 -14.53 16.78
CA THR A 86 11.58 -13.24 16.28
C THR A 86 10.45 -12.69 17.16
N LEU A 87 9.47 -13.51 17.54
CA LEU A 87 8.35 -13.07 18.40
C LEU A 87 8.80 -12.75 19.83
N ALA A 88 9.70 -13.54 20.42
CA ALA A 88 10.29 -13.26 21.74
C ALA A 88 11.02 -11.91 21.74
N THR A 89 11.78 -11.65 20.69
CA THR A 89 12.47 -10.37 20.51
C THR A 89 11.47 -9.22 20.38
N ALA A 90 10.41 -9.38 19.57
CA ALA A 90 9.39 -8.36 19.39
C ALA A 90 8.68 -8.01 20.70
N TRP A 91 8.24 -9.01 21.47
CA TRP A 91 7.57 -8.77 22.75
C TRP A 91 8.50 -8.12 23.76
N ARG A 92 9.77 -8.54 23.81
CA ARG A 92 10.76 -7.91 24.69
C ARG A 92 10.94 -6.42 24.40
N LEU A 93 10.94 -6.03 23.11
CA LEU A 93 11.02 -4.63 22.71
C LEU A 93 9.75 -3.84 23.05
N VAL A 94 8.56 -4.46 22.94
CA VAL A 94 7.31 -3.83 23.35
C VAL A 94 7.26 -3.62 24.87
N GLU A 95 7.78 -4.55 25.67
CA GLU A 95 7.97 -4.36 27.12
C GLU A 95 8.86 -3.16 27.44
N GLU A 96 9.79 -2.82 26.53
CA GLU A 96 10.68 -1.64 26.60
C GLU A 96 10.04 -0.37 25.99
N GLY A 97 8.72 -0.39 25.73
CA GLY A 97 7.94 0.74 25.23
C GLY A 97 8.06 0.99 23.72
N GLN A 98 8.70 0.09 22.99
CA GLN A 98 8.94 0.25 21.55
C GLN A 98 7.72 -0.17 20.72
N THR A 99 7.59 0.44 19.54
CA THR A 99 6.72 -0.08 18.48
C THR A 99 7.54 -0.93 17.51
N VAL A 100 7.04 -2.09 17.12
CA VAL A 100 7.81 -3.11 16.39
C VAL A 100 7.15 -3.46 15.06
N LEU A 101 7.91 -3.33 13.97
CA LEU A 101 7.55 -3.84 12.65
C LEU A 101 8.33 -5.12 12.36
N ILE A 102 7.67 -6.27 12.35
CA ILE A 102 8.23 -7.55 11.90
C ILE A 102 8.06 -7.68 10.39
N PHE A 103 9.17 -7.55 9.67
CA PHE A 103 9.25 -7.75 8.23
C PHE A 103 9.37 -9.23 7.86
N CYS A 104 8.51 -9.67 6.95
CA CYS A 104 8.43 -11.01 6.39
C CYS A 104 8.69 -10.97 4.89
N PRO A 105 9.83 -11.50 4.38
CA PRO A 105 10.10 -11.53 2.94
C PRO A 105 9.04 -12.23 2.09
N LEU A 106 8.31 -13.18 2.70
CA LEU A 106 7.26 -13.96 2.06
C LEU A 106 5.92 -13.70 2.74
N ARG A 107 4.86 -13.55 1.93
CA ARG A 107 3.50 -13.34 2.42
C ARG A 107 3.02 -14.52 3.29
N VAL A 108 3.31 -15.76 2.92
CA VAL A 108 2.91 -16.95 3.71
C VAL A 108 3.50 -16.93 5.13
N SER A 109 4.66 -16.30 5.32
CA SER A 109 5.28 -16.15 6.64
C SER A 109 4.48 -15.22 7.55
N VAL A 110 3.76 -14.24 6.99
CA VAL A 110 2.87 -13.34 7.75
C VAL A 110 1.76 -14.13 8.43
N SER A 111 1.02 -14.95 7.66
CA SER A 111 -0.04 -15.81 8.21
C SER A 111 0.50 -16.84 9.21
N THR A 112 1.68 -17.40 8.91
CA THR A 112 2.35 -18.36 9.83
C THR A 112 2.65 -17.72 11.18
N LEU A 113 3.20 -16.50 11.19
CA LEU A 113 3.48 -15.77 12.42
C LEU A 113 2.20 -15.34 13.14
N ALA A 114 1.15 -14.94 12.43
CA ALA A 114 -0.15 -14.61 13.03
C ALA A 114 -0.73 -15.80 13.82
N SER A 115 -0.81 -16.99 13.21
CA SER A 115 -1.26 -18.19 13.91
C SER A 115 -0.35 -18.57 15.08
N GLN A 116 0.96 -18.34 14.94
CA GLN A 116 1.93 -18.60 16.00
C GLN A 116 1.77 -17.64 17.20
N ILE A 117 1.47 -16.36 16.95
CA ILE A 117 1.15 -15.37 17.98
C ILE A 117 -0.06 -15.82 18.79
N VAL A 118 -1.16 -16.16 18.11
CA VAL A 118 -2.39 -16.62 18.76
C VAL A 118 -2.14 -17.88 19.60
N LYS A 119 -1.38 -18.84 19.05
CA LYS A 119 -0.99 -20.07 19.77
C LYS A 119 -0.15 -19.78 21.02
N LEU A 120 0.86 -18.94 20.90
CA LEU A 120 1.77 -18.61 22.00
C LEU A 120 1.09 -17.76 23.09
N HIS A 121 0.13 -16.91 22.70
CA HIS A 121 -0.72 -16.19 23.63
C HIS A 121 -1.56 -17.16 24.48
N ARG A 122 -2.25 -18.12 23.85
CA ARG A 122 -3.01 -19.17 24.56
C ARG A 122 -2.14 -20.01 25.50
N GLN A 123 -0.85 -20.15 25.20
CA GLN A 123 0.12 -20.87 26.02
C GLN A 123 0.73 -20.02 27.15
N GLY A 124 0.42 -18.72 27.21
CA GLY A 124 0.94 -17.77 28.20
C GLY A 124 2.36 -17.28 27.94
N PHE A 125 2.91 -17.48 26.74
CA PHE A 125 4.25 -16.98 26.39
C PHE A 125 4.24 -15.54 25.91
N LEU A 126 3.15 -15.10 25.27
CA LEU A 126 2.96 -13.74 24.77
C LEU A 126 1.77 -13.09 25.46
N ALA A 127 1.97 -11.93 26.08
CA ALA A 127 0.89 -11.13 26.65
C ALA A 127 0.13 -10.37 25.54
N SER A 128 -1.10 -9.94 25.81
CA SER A 128 -1.74 -8.92 24.96
C SER A 128 -0.93 -7.63 25.05
N VAL A 129 -0.75 -6.96 23.92
CA VAL A 129 -0.12 -5.63 23.83
C VAL A 129 -1.13 -4.54 23.45
N MET A 130 -2.43 -4.87 23.49
CA MET A 130 -3.52 -3.91 23.30
C MET A 130 -3.60 -2.95 24.49
N PRO A 131 -3.64 -1.62 24.27
CA PRO A 131 -3.90 -0.66 25.34
C PRO A 131 -5.34 -0.77 25.88
N ASP A 132 -5.52 -0.51 27.17
CA ASP A 132 -6.83 -0.55 27.82
C ASP A 132 -7.77 0.54 27.29
N GLY A 133 -9.07 0.22 27.20
CA GLY A 133 -10.12 1.19 26.85
C GLY A 133 -10.15 1.64 25.39
N VAL A 134 -9.37 1.00 24.50
CA VAL A 134 -9.36 1.34 23.08
C VAL A 134 -10.52 0.68 22.34
N ASP A 135 -11.23 1.47 21.56
CA ASP A 135 -12.27 0.98 20.65
C ASP A 135 -11.67 0.52 19.30
N ILE A 136 -11.83 -0.78 19.02
CA ILE A 136 -11.47 -1.43 17.74
C ILE A 136 -12.70 -2.01 17.02
N SER A 137 -13.91 -1.65 17.46
CA SER A 137 -15.17 -2.23 16.98
C SER A 137 -15.33 -2.13 15.47
N ASN A 138 -15.00 -0.99 14.86
CA ASN A 138 -15.08 -0.81 13.40
C ASN A 138 -14.21 -1.83 12.65
N ALA A 139 -12.92 -1.95 13.04
CA ALA A 139 -11.99 -2.88 12.42
C ALA A 139 -12.44 -4.35 12.60
N VAL A 140 -12.96 -4.70 13.78
CA VAL A 140 -13.50 -6.02 14.07
C VAL A 140 -14.76 -6.30 13.25
N ALA A 141 -15.67 -5.33 13.12
CA ALA A 141 -16.91 -5.46 12.35
C ALA A 141 -16.62 -5.70 10.86
N VAL A 142 -15.75 -4.87 10.26
CA VAL A 142 -15.32 -5.07 8.87
C VAL A 142 -14.62 -6.41 8.72
N GLY A 143 -13.61 -6.72 9.55
CA GLY A 143 -12.88 -7.97 9.41
C GLY A 143 -13.72 -9.22 9.66
N THR A 144 -14.77 -9.15 10.50
CA THR A 144 -15.70 -10.28 10.73
C THR A 144 -16.46 -10.63 9.47
N GLU A 145 -16.90 -9.63 8.70
CA GLU A 145 -17.57 -9.86 7.41
C GLU A 145 -16.68 -10.59 6.40
N TRP A 146 -15.37 -10.27 6.39
CA TRP A 146 -14.41 -10.79 5.41
C TRP A 146 -13.78 -12.12 5.82
N PHE A 147 -13.50 -12.32 7.11
CA PHE A 147 -12.72 -13.47 7.60
C PHE A 147 -13.48 -14.38 8.57
N GLY A 148 -14.61 -13.90 9.11
CA GLY A 148 -15.27 -14.52 10.25
C GLY A 148 -14.63 -14.14 11.59
N ALA A 149 -15.44 -14.17 12.65
CA ALA A 149 -15.05 -13.68 13.99
C ALA A 149 -13.86 -14.44 14.63
N ASP A 150 -13.63 -15.69 14.19
CA ASP A 150 -12.64 -16.60 14.76
C ASP A 150 -11.29 -16.65 14.02
N ASP A 151 -11.12 -15.85 12.97
CA ASP A 151 -9.88 -15.83 12.20
C ASP A 151 -8.69 -15.33 13.03
N ASP A 152 -7.50 -15.88 12.77
CA ASP A 152 -6.29 -15.52 13.50
C ASP A 152 -5.88 -14.06 13.31
N ILE A 153 -6.25 -13.41 12.19
CA ILE A 153 -6.05 -11.98 11.96
C ILE A 153 -6.83 -11.16 12.98
N LEU A 154 -8.12 -11.47 13.18
CA LEU A 154 -8.93 -10.76 14.17
C LEU A 154 -8.47 -11.07 15.58
N ARG A 155 -8.08 -12.31 15.88
CA ARG A 155 -7.49 -12.66 17.18
C ARG A 155 -6.19 -11.90 17.43
N CYS A 156 -5.34 -11.73 16.42
CA CYS A 156 -4.14 -10.88 16.52
C CYS A 156 -4.52 -9.41 16.78
N LEU A 157 -5.54 -8.90 16.10
CA LEU A 157 -6.01 -7.53 16.29
C LEU A 157 -6.43 -7.29 17.74
N HIS A 158 -7.19 -8.21 18.36
CA HIS A 158 -7.56 -8.12 19.79
C HIS A 158 -6.35 -8.14 20.74
N LEU A 159 -5.22 -8.68 20.31
CA LEU A 159 -3.97 -8.68 21.07
C LEU A 159 -3.12 -7.43 20.85
N GLY A 160 -3.57 -6.46 20.05
CA GLY A 160 -2.82 -5.25 19.70
C GLY A 160 -1.79 -5.48 18.59
N VAL A 161 -1.96 -6.54 17.79
CA VAL A 161 -1.07 -6.93 16.70
C VAL A 161 -1.76 -6.70 15.35
N ALA A 162 -1.16 -5.86 14.51
CA ALA A 162 -1.58 -5.70 13.12
C ALA A 162 -0.97 -6.80 12.24
N VAL A 163 -1.80 -7.56 11.54
CA VAL A 163 -1.36 -8.38 10.40
C VAL A 163 -1.55 -7.56 9.14
N HIS A 164 -0.54 -7.45 8.28
CA HIS A 164 -0.65 -6.63 7.08
C HIS A 164 0.06 -7.20 5.85
N HIS A 165 -0.69 -7.43 4.78
CA HIS A 165 -0.14 -7.76 3.45
C HIS A 165 -1.06 -7.26 2.33
N GLY A 166 -0.55 -7.21 1.10
CA GLY A 166 -1.25 -6.62 -0.05
C GLY A 166 -2.63 -7.22 -0.36
N ALA A 167 -2.85 -8.48 0.01
CA ALA A 167 -4.12 -9.18 -0.22
C ALA A 167 -5.12 -9.10 0.94
N LEU A 168 -4.90 -8.23 1.93
CA LEU A 168 -5.98 -7.93 2.86
C LEU A 168 -7.01 -7.06 2.16
N PRO A 169 -8.31 -7.24 2.47
CA PRO A 169 -9.37 -6.43 1.90
C PRO A 169 -9.14 -4.94 2.12
N GLY A 170 -9.36 -4.13 1.10
CA GLY A 170 -9.19 -2.69 1.14
C GLY A 170 -9.89 -2.02 2.34
N PRO A 171 -11.18 -2.33 2.61
CA PRO A 171 -11.90 -1.82 3.79
C PRO A 171 -11.23 -2.16 5.12
N PHE A 172 -10.88 -3.44 5.34
CA PHE A 172 -10.23 -3.87 6.59
C PHE A 172 -8.84 -3.24 6.74
N ARG A 173 -8.09 -3.15 5.64
CA ARG A 173 -6.77 -2.54 5.62
C ARG A 173 -6.82 -1.07 6.05
N ARG A 174 -7.80 -0.28 5.58
CA ARG A 174 -7.99 1.13 6.00
C ARG A 174 -8.23 1.26 7.51
N GLU A 175 -9.06 0.40 8.08
CA GLU A 175 -9.31 0.39 9.54
C GLU A 175 -8.05 0.05 10.34
N VAL A 176 -7.31 -0.99 9.92
CA VAL A 176 -6.02 -1.35 10.56
C VAL A 176 -4.99 -0.23 10.43
N GLU A 177 -4.89 0.41 9.25
CA GLU A 177 -4.01 1.55 9.02
C GLU A 177 -4.37 2.75 9.90
N ALA A 178 -5.66 3.03 10.12
CA ALA A 178 -6.11 4.08 11.03
C ALA A 178 -5.68 3.80 12.48
N LEU A 179 -5.81 2.55 12.94
CA LEU A 179 -5.34 2.13 14.27
C LEU A 179 -3.81 2.24 14.42
N LEU A 180 -3.06 1.95 13.35
CA LEU A 180 -1.61 2.12 13.31
C LEU A 180 -1.20 3.59 13.37
N HIS A 181 -1.86 4.47 12.60
CA HIS A 181 -1.62 5.92 12.66
C HIS A 181 -1.91 6.50 14.05
N ARG A 182 -2.96 6.00 14.71
CA ARG A 182 -3.31 6.34 16.11
C ARG A 182 -2.38 5.70 17.16
N ARG A 183 -1.39 4.90 16.74
CA ARG A 183 -0.41 4.20 17.60
C ARG A 183 -1.03 3.24 18.62
N ILE A 184 -2.22 2.73 18.31
CA ILE A 184 -2.93 1.74 19.12
C ILE A 184 -2.21 0.39 19.02
N LEU A 185 -1.95 -0.06 17.78
CA LEU A 185 -1.30 -1.34 17.52
C LEU A 185 0.22 -1.20 17.68
N LYS A 186 0.81 -2.03 18.55
CA LYS A 186 2.24 -1.94 18.95
C LYS A 186 3.15 -2.84 18.13
N VAL A 187 2.59 -3.93 17.60
CA VAL A 187 3.31 -4.89 16.77
C VAL A 187 2.63 -4.96 15.41
N THR A 188 3.41 -4.89 14.34
CA THR A 188 2.93 -5.09 12.97
C THR A 188 3.71 -6.22 12.32
N VAL A 189 3.03 -7.24 11.80
CA VAL A 189 3.63 -8.31 11.02
C VAL A 189 3.29 -8.08 9.55
N ALA A 190 4.30 -7.86 8.71
CA ALA A 190 4.03 -7.44 7.34
C ALA A 190 4.97 -7.98 6.26
N SER A 191 4.42 -8.12 5.05
CA SER A 191 5.14 -8.47 3.82
C SER A 191 5.71 -7.24 3.08
N PRO A 192 6.54 -7.40 2.03
CA PRO A 192 7.20 -6.28 1.34
C PRO A 192 6.25 -5.24 0.75
N THR A 193 5.03 -5.64 0.39
CA THR A 193 3.97 -4.73 -0.08
C THR A 193 3.66 -3.59 0.91
N LEU A 194 3.78 -3.81 2.22
CA LEU A 194 3.62 -2.74 3.21
C LEU A 194 4.80 -1.75 3.16
N ALA A 195 6.02 -2.25 2.96
CA ALA A 195 7.23 -1.43 2.98
C ALA A 195 7.24 -0.34 1.89
N GLN A 196 6.42 -0.49 0.84
CA GLN A 196 6.31 0.44 -0.28
C GLN A 196 5.09 1.37 -0.19
N GLY A 197 3.92 0.89 0.28
CA GLY A 197 2.65 1.60 0.13
C GLY A 197 2.21 2.52 1.27
N LEU A 198 2.63 2.27 2.52
CA LEU A 198 2.21 3.08 3.68
C LEU A 198 3.35 3.86 4.30
N ASN A 199 3.09 5.09 4.76
CA ASN A 199 4.04 5.87 5.57
C ASN A 199 4.09 5.38 7.03
N LEU A 200 4.20 4.07 7.23
CA LEU A 200 4.30 3.47 8.56
C LEU A 200 5.75 3.56 9.05
N SER A 201 5.97 4.16 10.22
CA SER A 201 7.25 4.12 10.91
C SER A 201 7.08 3.41 12.24
N ALA A 202 8.07 2.61 12.62
CA ALA A 202 8.12 1.90 13.89
C ALA A 202 9.45 2.22 14.56
N SER A 203 9.48 2.19 15.89
CA SER A 203 10.72 2.41 16.64
C SER A 203 11.77 1.33 16.30
N VAL A 204 11.30 0.10 16.05
CA VAL A 204 12.16 -1.03 15.67
C VAL A 204 11.61 -1.77 14.45
N VAL A 205 12.51 -2.12 13.54
CA VAL A 205 12.24 -3.05 12.43
C VAL A 205 12.97 -4.37 12.69
N LEU A 206 12.22 -5.48 12.69
CA LEU A 206 12.73 -6.83 12.88
C LEU A 206 12.64 -7.64 11.58
N PHE A 207 13.74 -8.24 11.14
CA PHE A 207 13.73 -9.17 10.02
C PHE A 207 13.43 -10.58 10.50
N SER A 208 12.32 -11.18 10.08
CA SER A 208 12.04 -12.61 10.35
C SER A 208 12.91 -13.55 9.52
N SER A 209 13.34 -13.10 8.34
CA SER A 209 14.25 -13.79 7.41
C SER A 209 14.98 -12.76 6.54
N LEU A 210 16.16 -13.14 6.06
CA LEU A 210 16.96 -12.37 5.08
C LEU A 210 16.79 -12.87 3.65
N HIS A 211 16.02 -13.94 3.45
CA HIS A 211 15.89 -14.63 2.17
C HIS A 211 14.44 -14.62 1.68
N ARG A 212 14.28 -14.45 0.37
CA ARG A 212 13.04 -14.67 -0.37
C ARG A 212 13.24 -15.84 -1.32
N ASN A 213 12.47 -16.91 -1.13
CA ASN A 213 12.68 -18.19 -1.82
C ASN A 213 14.13 -18.70 -1.62
N ARG A 214 14.89 -18.85 -2.71
CA ARG A 214 16.29 -19.31 -2.68
C ARG A 214 17.32 -18.17 -2.67
N GLY A 215 16.88 -16.91 -2.80
CA GLY A 215 17.76 -15.75 -2.92
C GLY A 215 17.81 -14.89 -1.66
N LEU A 216 18.93 -14.21 -1.45
CA LEU A 216 19.04 -13.12 -0.49
C LEU A 216 18.17 -11.93 -0.94
N LEU A 217 17.65 -11.14 0.00
CA LEU A 217 16.96 -9.90 -0.31
C LEU A 217 17.82 -8.97 -1.20
N GLY A 218 17.18 -8.23 -2.09
CA GLY A 218 17.86 -7.19 -2.87
C GLY A 218 18.20 -5.97 -2.01
N GLY A 219 19.29 -5.27 -2.33
CA GLY A 219 19.72 -4.07 -1.59
C GLY A 219 18.64 -2.99 -1.51
N SER A 220 17.92 -2.73 -2.61
CA SER A 220 16.83 -1.76 -2.67
C SER A 220 15.62 -2.16 -1.80
N GLU A 221 15.25 -3.44 -1.79
CA GLU A 221 14.16 -3.96 -0.95
C GLU A 221 14.51 -3.83 0.53
N PHE A 222 15.71 -4.27 0.91
CA PHE A 222 16.23 -4.13 2.26
C PHE A 222 16.28 -2.66 2.69
N ALA A 223 16.82 -1.78 1.85
CA ALA A 223 16.90 -0.34 2.12
C ALA A 223 15.52 0.32 2.31
N ASN A 224 14.49 -0.13 1.59
CA ASN A 224 13.13 0.39 1.73
C ASN A 224 12.52 0.01 3.08
N VAL A 225 12.81 -1.21 3.55
CA VAL A 225 12.31 -1.73 4.82
C VAL A 225 12.99 -1.06 6.00
N ILE A 226 14.32 -0.95 6.00
CA ILE A 226 15.07 -0.32 7.10
C ILE A 226 14.75 1.18 7.22
N GLY A 227 14.34 1.84 6.13
CA GLY A 227 13.87 3.24 6.16
C GLY A 227 12.64 3.48 7.04
N ARG A 228 11.97 2.41 7.49
CA ARG A 228 10.81 2.44 8.39
C ARG A 228 11.20 2.40 9.87
N ALA A 229 12.48 2.20 10.19
CA ALA A 229 13.00 2.20 11.55
C ALA A 229 13.28 3.62 12.04
N GLY A 230 12.67 3.95 13.17
CA GLY A 230 12.73 5.26 13.80
C GLY A 230 11.60 6.17 13.33
N ARG A 231 10.77 6.64 14.27
CA ARG A 231 9.74 7.63 14.01
C ARG A 231 10.32 9.03 14.17
N ALA A 232 10.25 9.82 13.09
CA ALA A 232 10.72 11.20 13.10
C ALA A 232 10.10 12.01 14.24
N PHE A 233 10.94 12.75 14.98
CA PHE A 233 10.57 13.60 16.12
C PHE A 233 9.95 12.86 17.33
N VAL A 234 9.96 11.52 17.33
CA VAL A 234 9.47 10.72 18.46
C VAL A 234 10.58 9.83 19.00
N ASP A 235 11.27 9.12 18.11
CA ASP A 235 12.37 8.24 18.49
C ASP A 235 13.70 8.96 18.20
N THR A 236 14.59 8.99 19.18
CA THR A 236 15.98 9.47 19.00
C THR A 236 16.79 8.50 18.15
N GLU A 237 16.51 7.20 18.28
CA GLU A 237 17.16 6.11 17.57
C GLU A 237 16.13 5.14 16.98
N GLY A 238 16.42 4.64 15.78
CA GLY A 238 15.62 3.62 15.10
C GLY A 238 16.44 2.33 14.99
N LEU A 239 15.96 1.25 15.60
CA LEU A 239 16.68 -0.02 15.59
C LEU A 239 16.27 -0.88 14.41
N VAL A 240 17.26 -1.47 13.75
CA VAL A 240 17.07 -2.49 12.71
C VAL A 240 17.74 -3.77 13.20
N LEU A 241 16.95 -4.77 13.58
CA LEU A 241 17.50 -5.99 14.18
C LEU A 241 17.16 -7.23 13.37
N TYR A 242 18.09 -8.17 13.39
CA TYR A 242 17.87 -9.53 12.91
C TYR A 242 18.03 -10.54 14.06
N PRO A 243 16.92 -11.14 14.53
CA PRO A 243 16.95 -12.27 15.44
C PRO A 243 17.55 -13.49 14.75
N LEU A 244 18.46 -14.21 15.40
CA LEU A 244 19.15 -15.37 14.84
C LEU A 244 19.04 -16.56 15.78
N PHE A 245 18.34 -17.60 15.32
CA PHE A 245 18.18 -18.86 16.04
C PHE A 245 18.84 -20.01 15.27
N GLU A 246 20.13 -20.25 15.53
CA GLU A 246 20.89 -21.37 14.97
C GLU A 246 21.75 -22.09 16.04
N PRO A 247 21.15 -22.52 17.18
CA PRO A 247 21.91 -23.13 18.28
C PRO A 247 22.65 -24.42 17.87
N LYS A 248 22.16 -25.11 16.84
CA LYS A 248 22.70 -26.41 16.42
C LYS A 248 23.77 -26.31 15.32
N SER A 249 24.06 -25.13 14.78
CA SER A 249 24.99 -24.99 13.66
C SER A 249 25.73 -23.65 13.62
N ALA A 250 26.95 -23.66 14.14
CA ALA A 250 27.86 -22.51 14.06
C ALA A 250 28.13 -22.05 12.61
N ARG A 251 28.21 -22.99 11.66
CA ARG A 251 28.38 -22.68 10.24
C ARG A 251 27.20 -21.89 9.66
N LYS A 252 25.96 -22.34 9.92
CA LYS A 252 24.76 -21.62 9.44
C LYS A 252 24.62 -20.27 10.12
N ALA A 253 24.92 -20.18 11.42
CA ALA A 253 24.96 -18.92 12.15
C ALA A 253 25.99 -17.94 11.55
N ALA A 254 27.19 -18.41 11.20
CA ALA A 254 28.20 -17.59 10.53
C ALA A 254 27.75 -17.11 9.15
N GLN A 255 27.14 -17.99 8.34
CA GLN A 255 26.62 -17.61 7.02
C GLN A 255 25.53 -16.53 7.12
N ARG A 256 24.52 -16.73 7.98
CA ARG A 256 23.42 -15.76 8.17
C ARG A 256 23.93 -14.40 8.68
N ARG A 257 25.00 -14.40 9.50
CA ARG A 257 25.66 -13.15 9.92
C ARG A 257 26.34 -12.45 8.75
N ALA A 258 27.07 -13.19 7.92
CA ALA A 258 27.68 -12.63 6.72
C ALA A 258 26.63 -12.04 5.76
N ASP A 259 25.51 -12.75 5.57
CA ASP A 259 24.38 -12.29 4.76
C ASP A 259 23.77 -10.99 5.31
N TRP A 260 23.63 -10.89 6.64
CA TRP A 260 23.17 -9.67 7.32
C TRP A 260 24.06 -8.47 7.06
N PHE A 261 25.39 -8.62 7.26
CA PHE A 261 26.33 -7.53 7.02
C PHE A 261 26.41 -7.15 5.53
N LYS A 262 26.35 -8.14 4.63
CA LYS A 262 26.27 -7.89 3.18
C LYS A 262 25.05 -7.04 2.81
N LEU A 263 23.90 -7.27 3.44
CA LEU A 263 22.69 -6.47 3.21
C LEU A 263 22.85 -5.05 3.75
N ILE A 264 23.43 -4.87 4.93
CA ILE A 264 23.71 -3.54 5.50
C ILE A 264 24.61 -2.72 4.58
N ASP A 265 25.68 -3.34 4.07
CA ASP A 265 26.62 -2.68 3.18
C ASP A 265 25.96 -2.34 1.83
N GLY A 266 25.21 -3.29 1.25
CA GLY A 266 24.50 -3.11 -0.01
C GLY A 266 23.33 -2.11 0.06
N ALA A 267 22.74 -1.89 1.23
CA ALA A 267 21.68 -0.91 1.42
C ALA A 267 22.12 0.53 1.12
N ARG A 268 23.42 0.81 1.30
CA ARG A 268 24.03 2.12 1.08
C ARG A 268 24.19 2.46 -0.41
N SER A 269 24.15 1.44 -1.27
CA SER A 269 24.21 1.56 -2.73
C SER A 269 22.84 1.21 -3.34
N ARG A 270 21.91 2.17 -3.40
CA ARG A 270 20.72 2.02 -4.25
C ARG A 270 21.08 2.24 -5.72
N GLU A 271 20.33 1.63 -6.61
CA GLU A 271 20.37 1.93 -8.04
C GLU A 271 19.08 2.69 -8.41
N LEU A 272 19.23 3.86 -9.04
CA LEU A 272 18.16 4.62 -9.65
C LEU A 272 18.41 4.59 -11.15
N GLU A 273 17.80 3.62 -11.84
CA GLU A 273 18.01 3.35 -13.27
C GLU A 273 16.69 3.45 -14.04
N SER A 274 16.75 3.92 -15.28
CA SER A 274 15.62 3.92 -16.21
C SER A 274 15.12 2.49 -16.45
N GLY A 275 13.80 2.30 -16.33
CA GLY A 275 13.17 1.00 -16.57
C GLY A 275 13.45 0.43 -17.96
N LEU A 276 13.56 1.28 -18.99
CA LEU A 276 13.91 0.85 -20.35
C LEU A 276 15.35 0.29 -20.43
N ILE A 277 16.30 0.84 -19.67
CA ILE A 277 17.67 0.30 -19.57
C ILE A 277 17.61 -1.05 -18.87
N THR A 278 16.93 -1.14 -17.73
CA THR A 278 16.83 -2.37 -16.95
C THR A 278 16.18 -3.50 -17.77
N ILE A 279 15.03 -3.24 -18.40
CA ILE A 279 14.31 -4.20 -19.26
C ILE A 279 15.18 -4.58 -20.47
N GLY A 280 15.74 -3.59 -21.18
CA GLY A 280 16.60 -3.83 -22.34
C GLY A 280 17.81 -4.71 -21.99
N MET A 281 18.45 -4.46 -20.85
CA MET A 281 19.59 -5.26 -20.38
C MET A 281 19.18 -6.69 -20.02
N LEU A 282 18.03 -6.91 -19.39
CA LEU A 282 17.51 -8.25 -19.11
C LEU A 282 17.25 -9.03 -20.40
N MET A 283 16.63 -8.38 -21.39
CA MET A 283 16.34 -8.99 -22.68
C MET A 283 17.62 -9.31 -23.45
N LEU A 284 18.56 -8.36 -23.55
CA LEU A 284 19.84 -8.55 -24.22
C LEU A 284 20.64 -9.70 -23.61
N ARG A 285 20.68 -9.81 -22.27
CA ARG A 285 21.36 -10.92 -21.57
C ARG A 285 20.77 -12.27 -21.97
N ARG A 286 19.44 -12.38 -22.03
CA ARG A 286 18.76 -13.64 -22.42
C ARG A 286 19.01 -13.98 -23.88
N MET A 287 18.83 -13.01 -24.79
CA MET A 287 19.08 -13.20 -26.23
C MET A 287 20.53 -13.63 -26.48
N HIS A 288 21.50 -13.00 -25.81
CA HIS A 288 22.92 -13.34 -25.92
C HIS A 288 23.21 -14.76 -25.42
N ALA A 289 22.63 -15.14 -24.28
CA ALA A 289 22.81 -16.48 -23.72
C ALA A 289 22.18 -17.58 -24.61
N ALA A 290 21.03 -17.30 -25.25
CA ALA A 290 20.40 -18.21 -26.20
C ALA A 290 21.20 -18.37 -27.51
N GLY A 291 21.84 -17.29 -28.00
CA GLY A 291 22.70 -17.32 -29.19
C GLY A 291 24.07 -17.99 -28.97
N GLY A 292 24.39 -18.38 -27.74
CA GLY A 292 25.66 -18.96 -27.33
C GLY A 292 26.70 -17.90 -26.91
N PRO A 293 27.35 -18.06 -25.74
CA PRO A 293 28.21 -17.03 -25.14
C PRO A 293 29.45 -16.64 -25.97
N ALA A 294 29.81 -17.42 -26.99
CA ALA A 294 30.99 -17.19 -27.83
C ALA A 294 30.71 -16.50 -29.16
N ASN A 295 29.45 -16.23 -29.52
CA ASN A 295 29.10 -15.79 -30.88
C ASN A 295 28.61 -14.32 -30.94
N VAL A 296 29.44 -13.42 -30.42
CA VAL A 296 29.16 -11.96 -30.43
C VAL A 296 28.87 -11.42 -31.84
N PRO A 297 29.58 -11.81 -32.91
CA PRO A 297 29.27 -11.32 -34.26
C PRO A 297 27.88 -11.75 -34.77
N ALA A 298 27.45 -12.99 -34.51
CA ALA A 298 26.11 -13.43 -34.88
C ALA A 298 25.03 -12.74 -34.05
N PHE A 299 25.31 -12.49 -32.76
CA PHE A 299 24.40 -11.74 -31.88
C PHE A 299 24.23 -10.29 -32.34
N VAL A 300 25.31 -9.62 -32.73
CA VAL A 300 25.24 -8.28 -33.32
C VAL A 300 24.47 -8.31 -34.63
N SER A 301 24.77 -9.25 -35.54
CA SER A 301 24.05 -9.40 -36.81
C SER A 301 22.55 -9.65 -36.62
N TYR A 302 22.18 -10.41 -35.59
CA TYR A 302 20.79 -10.66 -35.21
C TYR A 302 20.08 -9.38 -34.76
N LEU A 303 20.71 -8.58 -33.90
CA LEU A 303 20.15 -7.31 -33.42
C LEU A 303 20.08 -6.22 -34.49
N THR A 304 21.00 -6.24 -35.46
CA THR A 304 20.96 -5.33 -36.62
C THR A 304 20.02 -5.79 -37.73
N GLY A 305 19.47 -7.00 -37.63
CA GLY A 305 18.39 -7.51 -38.47
C GLY A 305 17.03 -7.37 -37.79
N ASN A 306 16.01 -8.09 -38.29
CA ASN A 306 14.71 -8.14 -37.63
C ASN A 306 14.78 -9.06 -36.40
N ILE A 307 14.71 -8.47 -35.21
CA ILE A 307 14.66 -9.21 -33.95
C ILE A 307 13.40 -10.09 -33.91
N SER A 308 13.58 -11.37 -33.62
CA SER A 308 12.48 -12.26 -33.26
C SER A 308 12.06 -11.96 -31.82
N TRP A 309 10.88 -11.40 -31.62
CA TRP A 309 10.33 -11.12 -30.28
C TRP A 309 9.81 -12.36 -29.55
N SER A 310 9.89 -13.53 -30.18
CA SER A 310 9.63 -14.83 -29.53
C SER A 310 10.63 -15.12 -28.42
N PHE A 311 10.23 -15.96 -27.46
CA PHE A 311 11.05 -16.32 -26.31
C PHE A 311 12.37 -17.00 -26.73
N PRO A 312 13.55 -16.44 -26.38
CA PRO A 312 14.84 -17.05 -26.71
C PRO A 312 15.11 -18.26 -25.81
N VAL A 313 15.07 -19.47 -26.37
CA VAL A 313 15.32 -20.73 -25.63
C VAL A 313 16.83 -20.96 -25.48
N ILE A 314 17.29 -21.23 -24.26
CA ILE A 314 18.68 -21.63 -23.99
C ILE A 314 18.78 -23.16 -24.07
N ALA A 315 19.74 -23.65 -24.86
CA ALA A 315 19.99 -25.08 -24.96
C ALA A 315 20.53 -25.66 -23.64
N GLY A 316 19.86 -26.71 -23.14
CA GLY A 316 20.27 -27.42 -21.92
C GLY A 316 19.86 -26.76 -20.60
N GLU A 317 19.00 -25.74 -20.65
CA GLU A 317 18.40 -25.12 -19.46
C GLU A 317 17.36 -26.07 -18.81
N ASP A 318 17.26 -26.02 -17.48
CA ASP A 318 16.27 -26.81 -16.74
C ASP A 318 14.84 -26.41 -17.14
N PRO A 319 13.92 -27.36 -17.40
CA PRO A 319 12.57 -27.04 -17.86
C PRO A 319 11.80 -26.08 -16.93
N ALA A 320 11.98 -26.19 -15.61
CA ALA A 320 11.31 -25.29 -14.67
C ALA A 320 11.90 -23.87 -14.71
N GLU A 321 13.21 -23.74 -14.91
CA GLU A 321 13.87 -22.45 -15.11
C GLU A 321 13.46 -21.81 -16.45
N THR A 322 13.32 -22.62 -17.51
CA THR A 322 12.84 -22.17 -18.82
C THR A 322 11.42 -21.62 -18.76
N GLU A 323 10.51 -22.28 -18.04
CA GLU A 323 9.13 -21.82 -17.86
C GLU A 323 9.08 -20.47 -17.12
N ILE A 324 9.83 -20.33 -16.02
CA ILE A 324 9.95 -19.06 -15.29
C ILE A 324 10.51 -17.96 -16.20
N ALA A 325 11.57 -18.26 -16.96
CA ALA A 325 12.20 -17.30 -17.87
C ALA A 325 11.25 -16.89 -19.02
N ALA A 326 10.42 -17.80 -19.51
CA ALA A 326 9.41 -17.50 -20.53
C ALA A 326 8.36 -16.51 -20.00
N GLY A 327 7.86 -16.71 -18.78
CA GLY A 327 6.94 -15.77 -18.13
C GLY A 327 7.57 -14.39 -17.89
N MET A 328 8.82 -14.35 -17.42
CA MET A 328 9.58 -13.10 -17.27
C MET A 328 9.82 -12.39 -18.60
N TRP A 329 10.09 -13.14 -19.68
CA TRP A 329 10.26 -12.58 -21.01
C TRP A 329 8.98 -11.89 -21.50
N ALA A 330 7.83 -12.58 -21.43
CA ALA A 330 6.54 -12.03 -21.81
C ALA A 330 6.21 -10.76 -21.01
N THR A 331 6.47 -10.78 -19.69
CA THR A 331 6.31 -9.61 -18.81
C THR A 331 7.18 -8.44 -19.27
N ASN A 332 8.46 -8.70 -19.55
CA ASN A 332 9.40 -7.67 -20.00
C ASN A 332 9.01 -7.07 -21.36
N VAL A 333 8.52 -7.89 -22.29
CA VAL A 333 8.00 -7.43 -23.59
C VAL A 333 6.78 -6.53 -23.39
N ALA A 334 5.82 -6.92 -22.55
CA ALA A 334 4.65 -6.11 -22.24
C ALA A 334 5.01 -4.77 -21.56
N MET A 335 5.99 -4.78 -20.64
CA MET A 335 6.50 -3.56 -20.01
C MET A 335 7.23 -2.65 -21.02
N LEU A 336 7.96 -3.22 -21.96
CA LEU A 336 8.62 -2.46 -23.03
C LEU A 336 7.57 -1.80 -23.95
N ASP A 337 6.53 -2.54 -24.35
CA ASP A 337 5.45 -2.02 -25.17
C ASP A 337 4.72 -0.85 -24.51
N THR A 338 4.30 -1.05 -23.25
CA THR A 338 3.58 -0.03 -22.48
C THR A 338 4.45 1.20 -22.25
N ALA A 339 5.75 1.04 -21.99
CA ALA A 339 6.68 2.15 -21.88
C ALA A 339 6.83 2.92 -23.20
N ILE A 340 7.02 2.23 -24.33
CA ILE A 340 7.12 2.87 -25.65
C ILE A 340 5.84 3.62 -26.01
N LEU A 341 4.67 2.98 -25.85
CA LEU A 341 3.38 3.60 -26.11
C LEU A 341 3.14 4.81 -25.20
N SER A 342 3.59 4.76 -23.95
CA SER A 342 3.46 5.90 -23.02
C SER A 342 4.37 7.07 -23.37
N VAL A 343 5.56 6.81 -23.91
CA VAL A 343 6.50 7.86 -24.34
C VAL A 343 6.01 8.55 -25.62
N VAL A 344 5.54 7.77 -26.60
CA VAL A 344 5.05 8.31 -27.88
C VAL A 344 3.63 8.89 -27.74
N GLY A 345 2.81 8.37 -26.82
CA GLY A 345 1.47 8.85 -26.55
C GLY A 345 0.48 8.62 -27.71
N ASP A 346 -0.40 9.62 -27.92
CA ASP A 346 -1.46 9.60 -28.94
C ASP A 346 -0.97 10.08 -30.33
N GLU A 347 0.34 10.20 -30.55
CA GLU A 347 0.88 10.70 -31.82
C GLU A 347 0.57 9.76 -33.00
N THR A 348 0.07 10.37 -34.08
CA THR A 348 -0.23 9.68 -35.34
C THR A 348 0.98 9.71 -36.26
N ALA A 349 2.11 9.19 -35.77
CA ALA A 349 3.31 9.03 -36.58
C ALA A 349 3.16 7.84 -37.53
N ASP A 350 3.64 7.98 -38.76
CA ASP A 350 3.81 6.86 -39.67
C ASP A 350 4.95 5.95 -39.20
N PRO A 351 4.95 4.65 -39.55
CA PRO A 351 6.02 3.74 -39.12
C PRO A 351 7.42 4.17 -39.52
N VAL A 352 7.57 4.99 -40.57
CA VAL A 352 8.88 5.47 -41.04
C VAL A 352 9.46 6.55 -40.12
N ASP A 353 8.60 7.33 -39.47
CA ASP A 353 8.99 8.52 -38.70
C ASP A 353 8.94 8.28 -37.18
N VAL A 354 8.33 7.17 -36.73
CA VAL A 354 8.10 6.90 -35.29
C VAL A 354 9.39 6.81 -34.47
N VAL A 355 10.50 6.37 -35.08
CA VAL A 355 11.79 6.29 -34.39
C VAL A 355 12.32 7.68 -34.06
N ASP A 356 12.14 8.63 -34.99
CA ASP A 356 12.55 10.03 -34.77
C ASP A 356 11.64 10.69 -33.72
N VAL A 357 10.33 10.43 -33.76
CA VAL A 357 9.39 10.87 -32.72
C VAL A 357 9.79 10.35 -31.34
N LEU A 358 10.10 9.06 -31.24
CA LEU A 358 10.57 8.46 -29.99
C LEU A 358 11.88 9.11 -29.52
N ALA A 359 12.85 9.30 -30.43
CA ALA A 359 14.12 9.91 -30.09
C ALA A 359 13.95 11.35 -29.57
N ASP A 360 13.05 12.12 -30.20
CA ASP A 360 12.73 13.48 -29.78
C ASP A 360 12.04 13.51 -28.42
N ALA A 361 11.06 12.63 -28.19
CA ALA A 361 10.39 12.49 -26.89
C ALA A 361 11.37 12.09 -25.77
N MET A 362 12.41 11.32 -26.11
CA MET A 362 13.38 10.80 -25.16
C MET A 362 14.59 11.73 -24.93
N ARG A 363 14.75 12.79 -25.72
CA ARG A 363 15.97 13.63 -25.78
C ARG A 363 16.50 14.10 -24.43
N ASP A 364 15.59 14.54 -23.55
CA ASP A 364 15.92 15.08 -22.24
C ASP A 364 15.50 14.15 -21.09
N SER A 365 15.13 12.91 -21.42
CA SER A 365 14.70 11.90 -20.46
C SER A 365 15.84 11.39 -19.58
N LEU A 366 15.48 10.82 -18.43
CA LEU A 366 16.40 10.08 -17.57
C LEU A 366 17.15 8.98 -18.33
N TRP A 367 16.48 8.31 -19.28
CA TRP A 367 17.09 7.26 -20.10
C TRP A 367 18.24 7.82 -20.94
N GLU A 368 18.03 8.94 -21.64
CA GLU A 368 19.07 9.52 -22.49
C GLU A 368 20.28 10.00 -21.66
N ARG A 369 20.02 10.60 -20.50
CA ARG A 369 21.05 11.04 -19.55
C ARG A 369 21.91 9.86 -19.07
N GLN A 370 21.27 8.77 -18.64
CA GLN A 370 21.96 7.57 -18.18
C GLN A 370 22.70 6.83 -19.30
N MET A 371 22.14 6.82 -20.51
CA MET A 371 22.76 6.20 -21.69
C MET A 371 24.10 6.83 -22.05
N ARG A 372 24.28 8.14 -21.84
CA ARG A 372 25.55 8.87 -22.06
C ARG A 372 26.70 8.36 -21.18
N ARG A 373 26.38 7.71 -20.05
CA ARG A 373 27.36 7.15 -19.11
C ARG A 373 27.75 5.71 -19.43
N LEU A 374 26.94 5.03 -20.22
CA LEU A 374 27.23 3.67 -20.68
C LEU A 374 28.33 3.70 -21.75
N THR A 375 29.08 2.61 -21.87
CA THR A 375 30.00 2.42 -23.00
C THR A 375 29.23 2.53 -24.32
N THR A 376 29.83 3.13 -25.35
CA THR A 376 29.20 3.33 -26.68
C THR A 376 28.50 2.09 -27.22
N ASN A 377 29.12 0.91 -27.09
CA ASN A 377 28.53 -0.36 -27.54
C ASN A 377 27.26 -0.74 -26.76
N ARG A 378 27.25 -0.59 -25.43
CA ARG A 378 26.08 -0.91 -24.60
C ARG A 378 24.92 0.04 -24.89
N ALA A 379 25.23 1.34 -24.99
CA ALA A 379 24.24 2.35 -25.36
C ALA A 379 23.61 2.00 -26.72
N LEU A 380 24.42 1.71 -27.74
CA LEU A 380 23.91 1.35 -29.07
C LEU A 380 22.97 0.15 -29.03
N LEU A 381 23.34 -0.95 -28.36
CA LEU A 381 22.51 -2.15 -28.28
C LEU A 381 21.16 -1.90 -27.60
N LEU A 382 21.15 -1.09 -26.54
CA LEU A 382 19.91 -0.73 -25.84
C LEU A 382 18.99 0.15 -26.71
N ARG A 383 19.56 1.12 -27.45
CA ARG A 383 18.78 1.90 -28.43
C ARG A 383 18.14 1.00 -29.47
N THR A 384 18.93 0.10 -30.06
CA THR A 384 18.44 -0.82 -31.08
C THR A 384 17.27 -1.68 -30.60
N VAL A 385 17.29 -2.17 -29.36
CA VAL A 385 16.17 -2.95 -28.80
C VAL A 385 14.89 -2.11 -28.74
N VAL A 386 14.97 -0.88 -28.22
CA VAL A 386 13.80 -0.01 -28.09
C VAL A 386 13.29 0.40 -29.48
N GLU A 387 14.16 0.86 -30.37
CA GLU A 387 13.82 1.31 -31.72
C GLU A 387 13.19 0.19 -32.56
N GLN A 388 13.78 -1.01 -32.56
CA GLN A 388 13.23 -2.16 -33.29
C GLN A 388 11.88 -2.60 -32.72
N ARG A 389 11.66 -2.47 -31.40
CA ARG A 389 10.36 -2.79 -30.81
C ARG A 389 9.31 -1.76 -31.20
N THR A 390 9.66 -0.47 -31.18
CA THR A 390 8.79 0.61 -31.65
C THR A 390 8.37 0.40 -33.10
N GLN A 391 9.33 0.08 -33.98
CA GLN A 391 9.05 -0.22 -35.38
C GLN A 391 8.12 -1.42 -35.54
N PHE A 392 8.36 -2.49 -34.76
CA PHE A 392 7.49 -3.67 -34.75
C PHE A 392 6.05 -3.31 -34.37
N LEU A 393 5.85 -2.51 -33.32
CA LEU A 393 4.52 -2.08 -32.89
C LEU A 393 3.79 -1.28 -33.97
N TRP A 394 4.48 -0.37 -34.65
CA TRP A 394 3.90 0.46 -35.71
C TRP A 394 3.62 -0.32 -37.00
N ASN A 395 4.43 -1.32 -37.32
CA ASN A 395 4.26 -2.15 -38.52
C ASN A 395 3.14 -3.20 -38.38
N THR A 396 2.77 -3.56 -37.15
CA THR A 396 1.84 -4.67 -36.88
C THR A 396 0.47 -4.23 -36.38
N SER A 397 0.23 -2.92 -36.26
CA SER A 397 -1.03 -2.38 -35.72
C SER A 397 -1.47 -1.09 -36.41
N THR A 398 -2.74 -0.73 -36.25
CA THR A 398 -3.28 0.57 -36.68
C THR A 398 -3.10 1.63 -35.58
N PRO A 399 -3.15 2.94 -35.93
CA PRO A 399 -3.14 4.02 -34.93
C PRO A 399 -4.25 3.88 -33.88
N THR A 400 -5.46 3.47 -34.27
CA THR A 400 -6.59 3.28 -33.33
C THR A 400 -6.37 2.08 -32.40
N GLN A 401 -5.75 1.00 -32.88
CA GLN A 401 -5.38 -0.14 -32.04
C GLN A 401 -4.36 0.25 -30.98
N ARG A 402 -3.27 0.94 -31.38
CA ARG A 402 -2.23 1.42 -30.44
C ARG A 402 -2.80 2.36 -29.39
N ARG A 403 -3.66 3.29 -29.83
CA ARG A 403 -4.38 4.19 -28.91
C ARG A 403 -5.22 3.40 -27.90
N GLY A 404 -5.96 2.40 -28.36
CA GLY A 404 -6.73 1.52 -27.48
C GLY A 404 -5.84 0.76 -26.49
N TRP A 405 -4.70 0.23 -26.93
CA TRP A 405 -3.75 -0.47 -26.05
C TRP A 405 -3.14 0.47 -25.00
N TYR A 406 -2.74 1.67 -25.40
CA TYR A 406 -2.20 2.71 -24.52
C TYR A 406 -3.22 3.10 -23.44
N LEU A 407 -4.45 3.43 -23.84
CA LEU A 407 -5.53 3.80 -22.90
C LEU A 407 -5.89 2.65 -21.94
N ALA A 408 -5.80 1.40 -22.42
CA ALA A 408 -6.02 0.21 -21.59
C ALA A 408 -4.81 -0.14 -20.69
N GLY A 409 -3.64 0.47 -20.91
CA GLY A 409 -2.39 0.13 -20.21
C GLY A 409 -1.82 -1.24 -20.59
N LEU A 410 -2.03 -1.68 -21.83
CA LEU A 410 -1.65 -3.01 -22.32
C LEU A 410 -0.56 -2.96 -23.39
N GLY A 411 0.28 -4.00 -23.42
CA GLY A 411 1.20 -4.27 -24.53
C GLY A 411 0.48 -4.90 -25.73
N ALA A 412 1.20 -5.15 -26.82
CA ALA A 412 0.59 -5.59 -28.09
C ALA A 412 -0.12 -6.95 -27.99
N ASP A 413 0.48 -7.92 -27.29
CA ASP A 413 -0.07 -9.28 -27.22
C ASP A 413 -1.42 -9.29 -26.46
N ALA A 414 -1.42 -8.74 -25.24
CA ALA A 414 -2.63 -8.60 -24.43
C ALA A 414 -3.66 -7.65 -25.07
N GLY A 415 -3.19 -6.60 -25.74
CA GLY A 415 -4.04 -5.69 -26.50
C GLY A 415 -4.72 -6.35 -27.70
N GLY A 416 -4.07 -7.32 -28.33
CA GLY A 416 -4.65 -8.14 -29.40
C GLY A 416 -5.71 -9.12 -28.90
N GLU A 417 -5.46 -9.78 -27.77
CA GLU A 417 -6.46 -10.62 -27.09
C GLU A 417 -7.68 -9.79 -26.67
N LEU A 418 -7.45 -8.61 -26.08
CA LEU A 418 -8.51 -7.67 -25.73
C LEU A 418 -9.32 -7.27 -26.96
N ALA A 419 -8.68 -6.93 -28.08
CA ALA A 419 -9.36 -6.51 -29.30
C ALA A 419 -10.37 -7.56 -29.81
N ALA A 420 -10.06 -8.85 -29.65
CA ALA A 420 -10.96 -9.93 -30.05
C ALA A 420 -12.17 -10.08 -29.11
N ALA A 421 -12.02 -9.75 -27.83
CA ALA A 421 -13.04 -9.93 -26.80
C ALA A 421 -13.84 -8.65 -26.48
N ALA A 422 -13.29 -7.47 -26.75
CA ALA A 422 -13.81 -6.18 -26.27
C ALA A 422 -15.25 -5.87 -26.71
N PRO A 423 -15.68 -6.14 -27.97
CA PRO A 423 -17.08 -5.93 -28.35
C PRO A 423 -18.06 -6.77 -27.53
N ALA A 424 -17.70 -8.03 -27.23
CA ALA A 424 -18.55 -8.92 -26.41
C ALA A 424 -18.60 -8.44 -24.96
N ILE A 425 -17.46 -8.02 -24.40
CA ILE A 425 -17.36 -7.47 -23.05
C ILE A 425 -18.25 -6.22 -22.92
N VAL A 426 -18.14 -5.25 -23.85
CA VAL A 426 -18.96 -4.02 -23.82
C VAL A 426 -20.46 -4.33 -23.93
N ASN A 427 -20.85 -5.27 -24.78
CA ASN A 427 -22.25 -5.68 -24.92
C ASN A 427 -22.79 -6.33 -23.64
N LEU A 428 -22.02 -7.23 -23.02
CA LEU A 428 -22.38 -7.86 -21.75
C LEU A 428 -22.45 -6.84 -20.61
N THR A 429 -21.54 -5.87 -20.57
CA THR A 429 -21.59 -4.77 -19.60
C THR A 429 -22.88 -3.97 -19.74
N ASN A 430 -23.23 -3.51 -20.95
CA ASN A 430 -24.47 -2.77 -21.18
C ASN A 430 -25.73 -3.59 -20.82
N ALA A 431 -25.73 -4.90 -21.10
CA ALA A 431 -26.82 -5.80 -20.71
C ALA A 431 -26.95 -5.91 -19.19
N ALA A 432 -25.84 -6.11 -18.47
CA ALA A 432 -25.84 -6.16 -17.01
C ALA A 432 -26.33 -4.83 -16.40
N GLU A 433 -25.90 -3.69 -16.92
CA GLU A 433 -26.35 -2.38 -16.46
C GLU A 433 -27.84 -2.12 -16.73
N THR A 434 -28.36 -2.68 -17.82
CA THR A 434 -29.79 -2.63 -18.14
C THR A 434 -30.61 -3.45 -17.15
N CYS A 435 -30.19 -4.68 -16.84
CA CYS A 435 -30.84 -5.53 -15.83
C CYS A 435 -30.80 -4.87 -14.44
N LEU A 436 -29.65 -4.29 -14.06
CA LEU A 436 -29.51 -3.53 -12.81
C LEU A 436 -30.47 -2.34 -12.72
N ALA A 437 -30.60 -1.57 -13.81
CA ALA A 437 -31.53 -0.44 -13.87
C ALA A 437 -33.00 -0.90 -13.81
N GLY A 438 -33.31 -2.07 -14.35
CA GLY A 438 -34.63 -2.70 -14.29
C GLY A 438 -34.97 -3.38 -12.95
N GLY A 439 -33.99 -3.56 -12.06
CA GLY A 439 -34.15 -4.34 -10.82
C GLY A 439 -34.19 -5.86 -11.04
N GLU A 440 -33.75 -6.33 -12.21
CA GLU A 440 -33.67 -7.75 -12.60
C GLU A 440 -32.36 -8.35 -12.05
N PHE A 441 -32.28 -8.51 -10.73
CA PHE A 441 -31.02 -8.87 -10.06
C PHE A 441 -30.49 -10.27 -10.39
N GLU A 442 -31.36 -11.25 -10.63
CA GLU A 442 -30.96 -12.60 -11.05
C GLU A 442 -30.31 -12.56 -12.44
N ASP A 443 -30.97 -11.93 -13.41
CA ASP A 443 -30.44 -11.77 -14.77
C ASP A 443 -29.16 -10.92 -14.80
N ALA A 444 -29.07 -9.91 -13.93
CA ALA A 444 -27.86 -9.12 -13.76
C ALA A 444 -26.69 -9.96 -13.25
N ALA A 445 -26.91 -10.82 -12.23
CA ALA A 445 -25.88 -11.71 -11.71
C ALA A 445 -25.38 -12.70 -12.77
N ASP A 446 -26.30 -13.35 -13.49
CA ASP A 446 -25.98 -14.28 -14.59
C ASP A 446 -25.18 -13.60 -15.70
N THR A 447 -25.54 -12.36 -16.04
CA THR A 447 -24.83 -11.58 -17.06
C THR A 447 -23.43 -11.17 -16.58
N LEU A 448 -23.27 -10.78 -15.31
CA LEU A 448 -21.98 -10.47 -14.71
C LEU A 448 -21.05 -11.69 -14.63
N GLN A 449 -21.59 -12.90 -14.42
CA GLN A 449 -20.80 -14.13 -14.53
C GLN A 449 -20.30 -14.39 -15.95
N GLN A 450 -21.15 -14.19 -16.97
CA GLN A 450 -20.76 -14.33 -18.38
C GLN A 450 -19.68 -13.31 -18.75
N LEU A 451 -19.86 -12.07 -18.30
CA LEU A 451 -18.87 -10.99 -18.43
C LEU A 451 -17.53 -11.39 -17.81
N ALA A 452 -17.54 -11.91 -16.58
CA ALA A 452 -16.34 -12.38 -15.89
C ALA A 452 -15.65 -13.53 -16.64
N ALA A 453 -16.42 -14.51 -17.11
CA ALA A 453 -15.89 -15.62 -17.89
C ALA A 453 -15.21 -15.14 -19.18
N GLN A 454 -15.78 -14.14 -19.86
CA GLN A 454 -15.20 -13.56 -21.07
C GLN A 454 -13.90 -12.81 -20.77
N VAL A 455 -13.88 -11.96 -19.74
CA VAL A 455 -12.68 -11.19 -19.35
C VAL A 455 -11.53 -12.13 -18.94
N PHE A 456 -11.82 -13.19 -18.19
CA PHE A 456 -10.80 -14.14 -17.73
C PHE A 456 -10.16 -14.98 -18.84
N THR A 457 -10.68 -14.95 -20.07
CA THR A 457 -10.01 -15.56 -21.23
C THR A 457 -8.78 -14.79 -21.71
N ILE A 458 -8.66 -13.51 -21.35
CA ILE A 458 -7.53 -12.65 -21.71
C ILE A 458 -6.41 -12.89 -20.69
N SER A 459 -5.21 -13.23 -21.18
CA SER A 459 -4.05 -13.63 -20.37
C SER A 459 -3.70 -12.64 -19.25
N THR A 460 -3.77 -11.34 -19.54
CA THR A 460 -3.51 -10.27 -18.56
C THR A 460 -4.53 -10.21 -17.44
N PHE A 461 -5.78 -10.64 -17.69
CA PHE A 461 -6.88 -10.57 -16.72
C PHE A 461 -7.24 -11.93 -16.12
N THR A 462 -6.67 -13.04 -16.60
CA THR A 462 -6.90 -14.40 -16.09
C THR A 462 -6.74 -14.47 -14.57
N GLN A 463 -7.55 -15.32 -13.94
CA GLN A 463 -7.58 -15.55 -12.49
C GLN A 463 -6.20 -15.92 -11.95
N THR A 464 -5.85 -15.32 -10.81
CA THR A 464 -4.57 -15.57 -10.12
C THR A 464 -4.74 -16.38 -8.85
N VAL A 465 -5.96 -16.43 -8.31
CA VAL A 465 -6.30 -17.17 -7.09
C VAL A 465 -7.17 -18.36 -7.43
N VAL A 466 -6.78 -19.52 -6.93
CA VAL A 466 -7.55 -20.75 -7.08
C VAL A 466 -8.56 -20.83 -5.94
N VAL A 467 -9.84 -20.86 -6.30
CA VAL A 467 -10.99 -21.15 -5.43
C VAL A 467 -11.74 -22.38 -5.95
N LYS A 468 -12.56 -23.02 -5.12
CA LYS A 468 -13.32 -24.24 -5.49
C LYS A 468 -14.24 -24.00 -6.69
N ASP A 469 -15.05 -22.94 -6.62
CA ASP A 469 -15.92 -22.49 -7.70
C ASP A 469 -16.07 -20.97 -7.66
N TRP A 470 -15.40 -20.30 -8.59
CA TRP A 470 -15.39 -18.85 -8.64
C TRP A 470 -16.76 -18.23 -8.97
N ARG A 471 -17.64 -18.97 -9.66
CA ARG A 471 -18.98 -18.48 -10.00
C ARG A 471 -19.85 -18.39 -8.77
N VAL A 472 -19.82 -19.42 -7.92
CA VAL A 472 -20.52 -19.44 -6.63
C VAL A 472 -20.02 -18.30 -5.74
N VAL A 473 -18.70 -18.09 -5.68
CA VAL A 473 -18.12 -16.98 -4.91
C VAL A 473 -18.60 -15.63 -5.45
N LEU A 474 -18.65 -15.44 -6.77
CA LEU A 474 -19.12 -14.20 -7.39
C LEU A 474 -20.61 -13.95 -7.10
N ASP A 475 -21.46 -14.98 -7.17
CA ASP A 475 -22.90 -14.86 -6.86
C ASP A 475 -23.13 -14.44 -5.42
N GLN A 476 -22.48 -15.13 -4.47
CA GLN A 476 -22.61 -14.80 -3.06
C GLN A 476 -22.06 -13.41 -2.75
N TRP A 477 -20.95 -13.02 -3.41
CA TRP A 477 -20.41 -11.67 -3.32
C TRP A 477 -21.41 -10.63 -3.81
N LEU A 478 -22.01 -10.80 -4.99
CA LEU A 478 -23.00 -9.88 -5.56
C LEU A 478 -24.34 -9.85 -4.80
N ALA A 479 -24.71 -10.97 -4.18
CA ALA A 479 -25.88 -11.08 -3.31
C ALA A 479 -25.72 -10.31 -1.99
N GLY A 480 -24.51 -9.86 -1.65
CA GLY A 480 -24.26 -9.15 -0.40
C GLY A 480 -23.98 -10.07 0.79
N GLU A 481 -23.76 -11.37 0.56
CA GLU A 481 -23.57 -12.34 1.65
C GLU A 481 -22.20 -12.16 2.33
N PRO A 482 -22.10 -12.33 3.66
CA PRO A 482 -20.81 -12.34 4.35
C PRO A 482 -19.88 -13.44 3.83
N LEU A 483 -18.61 -13.11 3.58
CA LEU A 483 -17.63 -14.09 3.08
C LEU A 483 -17.33 -15.17 4.12
N SER A 484 -17.54 -14.87 5.39
CA SER A 484 -17.41 -15.83 6.49
C SER A 484 -18.28 -17.07 6.31
N ASP A 485 -19.38 -16.95 5.59
CA ASP A 485 -20.41 -17.99 5.47
C ASP A 485 -20.17 -18.93 4.27
N MET A 486 -19.15 -18.64 3.47
CA MET A 486 -18.78 -19.45 2.31
C MET A 486 -18.05 -20.74 2.74
N ASP A 487 -18.34 -21.87 2.07
CA ASP A 487 -17.66 -23.17 2.30
C ASP A 487 -16.26 -23.20 1.64
N GLU A 488 -15.41 -22.24 1.98
CA GLU A 488 -14.04 -22.15 1.50
C GLU A 488 -13.17 -21.39 2.50
N LYS A 489 -11.85 -21.52 2.39
CA LYS A 489 -10.93 -20.77 3.24
C LYS A 489 -11.07 -19.28 2.94
N GLN A 490 -11.53 -18.53 3.94
CA GLN A 490 -11.94 -17.12 3.82
C GLN A 490 -10.83 -16.24 3.27
N MET A 491 -9.57 -16.52 3.60
CA MET A 491 -8.42 -15.79 3.05
C MET A 491 -8.27 -15.97 1.54
N ASP A 492 -8.57 -17.16 1.01
CA ASP A 492 -8.44 -17.46 -0.42
C ASP A 492 -9.60 -16.78 -1.18
N VAL A 493 -10.82 -16.83 -0.62
CA VAL A 493 -12.00 -16.07 -1.10
C VAL A 493 -11.73 -14.57 -1.12
N ALA A 494 -11.27 -13.99 0.00
CA ALA A 494 -10.99 -12.57 0.11
C ALA A 494 -9.92 -12.12 -0.89
N GLN A 495 -8.89 -12.95 -1.11
CA GLN A 495 -7.86 -12.66 -2.10
C GLN A 495 -8.41 -12.74 -3.53
N PHE A 496 -9.25 -13.72 -3.84
CA PHE A 496 -9.91 -13.85 -5.13
C PHE A 496 -10.78 -12.62 -5.43
N ILE A 497 -11.59 -12.18 -4.46
CA ILE A 497 -12.41 -10.97 -4.59
C ILE A 497 -11.53 -9.74 -4.83
N GLU A 498 -10.51 -9.49 -4.01
CA GLU A 498 -9.67 -8.30 -4.16
C GLU A 498 -8.83 -8.31 -5.46
N SER A 499 -8.21 -9.45 -5.78
CA SER A 499 -7.22 -9.53 -6.86
C SER A 499 -7.88 -9.78 -8.21
N ASP A 500 -8.87 -10.68 -8.27
CA ASP A 500 -9.44 -11.16 -9.52
C ASP A 500 -10.77 -10.47 -9.85
N ILE A 501 -11.64 -10.18 -8.86
CA ILE A 501 -12.92 -9.49 -9.09
C ILE A 501 -12.76 -7.97 -9.08
N ILE A 502 -12.37 -7.37 -7.95
CA ILE A 502 -12.32 -5.92 -7.76
C ILE A 502 -11.23 -5.27 -8.62
N TYR A 503 -10.10 -5.96 -8.82
CA TYR A 503 -9.00 -5.42 -9.63
C TYR A 503 -9.02 -5.91 -11.09
N ARG A 504 -8.78 -7.20 -11.36
CA ARG A 504 -8.56 -7.68 -12.74
C ARG A 504 -9.82 -7.65 -13.59
N LEU A 505 -10.96 -8.10 -13.08
CA LEU A 505 -12.22 -8.09 -13.82
C LEU A 505 -12.68 -6.66 -14.13
N VAL A 506 -12.71 -5.78 -13.12
CA VAL A 506 -13.06 -4.37 -13.32
C VAL A 506 -12.09 -3.67 -14.27
N TRP A 507 -10.78 -3.91 -14.14
CA TRP A 507 -9.79 -3.38 -15.09
C TRP A 507 -10.02 -3.93 -16.50
N GLY A 508 -10.34 -5.21 -16.67
CA GLY A 508 -10.65 -5.79 -17.97
C GLY A 508 -11.90 -5.21 -18.62
N ILE A 509 -12.93 -4.92 -17.83
CA ILE A 509 -14.16 -4.24 -18.29
C ILE A 509 -13.82 -2.82 -18.76
N GLU A 510 -13.07 -2.05 -17.97
CA GLU A 510 -12.67 -0.70 -18.34
C GLU A 510 -11.71 -0.66 -19.53
N ALA A 511 -10.77 -1.61 -19.59
CA ALA A 511 -9.86 -1.78 -20.72
C ALA A 511 -10.64 -2.02 -22.02
N ALA A 512 -11.65 -2.89 -22.00
CA ALA A 512 -12.52 -3.12 -23.14
C ALA A 512 -13.31 -1.86 -23.53
N ARG A 513 -13.85 -1.13 -22.54
CA ARG A 513 -14.58 0.12 -22.77
C ARG A 513 -13.69 1.16 -23.46
N VAL A 514 -12.52 1.48 -22.90
CA VAL A 514 -11.62 2.50 -23.49
C VAL A 514 -11.05 2.07 -24.84
N TYR A 515 -10.81 0.76 -25.02
CA TYR A 515 -10.39 0.21 -26.31
C TYR A 515 -11.46 0.42 -27.39
N GLU A 516 -12.71 0.06 -27.11
CA GLU A 516 -13.83 0.21 -28.05
C GLU A 516 -14.19 1.68 -28.31
N GLN A 517 -14.06 2.56 -27.30
CA GLN A 517 -14.16 4.01 -27.50
C GLN A 517 -13.09 4.52 -28.49
N ALA A 518 -11.85 4.03 -28.39
CA ALA A 518 -10.80 4.38 -29.34
C ALA A 518 -11.06 3.86 -30.76
N GLN A 519 -11.84 2.78 -30.91
CA GLN A 519 -12.32 2.29 -32.21
C GLN A 519 -13.58 3.04 -32.71
N GLY A 520 -14.14 3.96 -31.94
CA GLY A 520 -15.34 4.71 -32.30
C GLY A 520 -16.65 3.94 -32.11
N ASN A 521 -16.66 2.91 -31.27
CA ASN A 521 -17.87 2.15 -30.96
C ASN A 521 -18.75 2.89 -29.93
N LEU A 522 -19.89 3.40 -30.39
CA LEU A 522 -20.85 4.15 -29.56
C LEU A 522 -21.43 3.33 -28.39
N ALA A 523 -21.45 2.00 -28.47
CA ALA A 523 -21.92 1.17 -27.36
C ALA A 523 -21.03 1.31 -26.11
N ALA A 524 -19.75 1.62 -26.29
CA ALA A 524 -18.82 1.83 -25.18
C ALA A 524 -19.05 3.19 -24.47
N ASP A 525 -19.65 4.17 -25.15
CA ASP A 525 -20.03 5.47 -24.58
C ASP A 525 -21.29 5.39 -23.71
N LEU A 526 -22.07 4.32 -23.84
CA LEU A 526 -23.29 4.09 -23.06
C LEU A 526 -23.04 3.42 -21.71
N VAL A 527 -21.85 2.84 -21.50
CA VAL A 527 -21.49 2.18 -20.23
C VAL A 527 -21.42 3.22 -19.11
N ALA A 528 -22.30 3.09 -18.13
CA ALA A 528 -22.48 4.02 -17.01
C ALA A 528 -21.54 3.73 -15.82
N GLY A 529 -21.01 2.50 -15.73
CA GLY A 529 -20.14 2.03 -14.65
C GLY A 529 -20.89 1.44 -13.46
N THR A 530 -22.19 1.14 -13.58
CA THR A 530 -22.98 0.51 -12.50
C THR A 530 -22.63 -0.96 -12.32
N ALA A 531 -22.31 -1.68 -13.40
CA ALA A 531 -21.81 -3.05 -13.35
C ALA A 531 -20.48 -3.14 -12.58
N SER A 532 -19.52 -2.28 -12.93
CA SER A 532 -18.24 -2.17 -12.21
C SER A 532 -18.45 -1.80 -10.74
N ALA A 533 -19.34 -0.86 -10.44
CA ALA A 533 -19.67 -0.49 -9.07
C ALA A 533 -20.27 -1.65 -8.26
N ALA A 534 -21.10 -2.50 -8.88
CA ALA A 534 -21.66 -3.68 -8.22
C ALA A 534 -20.58 -4.73 -7.90
N LEU A 535 -19.66 -4.96 -8.83
CA LEU A 535 -18.50 -5.86 -8.66
C LEU A 535 -17.55 -5.38 -7.56
N GLU A 536 -17.23 -4.08 -7.54
CA GLU A 536 -16.39 -3.45 -6.51
C GLU A 536 -17.05 -3.50 -5.13
N ALA A 537 -18.35 -3.19 -5.07
CA ALA A 537 -19.07 -3.05 -3.82
C ALA A 537 -19.58 -4.37 -3.25
N GLY A 538 -19.64 -5.45 -4.04
CA GLY A 538 -20.23 -6.72 -3.63
C GLY A 538 -21.72 -6.61 -3.34
N THR A 539 -22.44 -5.88 -4.19
CA THR A 539 -23.89 -5.74 -4.09
C THR A 539 -24.48 -5.27 -5.40
N LEU A 540 -25.60 -5.86 -5.81
CA LEU A 540 -26.39 -5.40 -6.95
C LEU A 540 -27.24 -4.14 -6.62
N SER A 541 -27.26 -3.71 -5.36
CA SER A 541 -27.96 -2.50 -4.94
C SER A 541 -27.14 -1.25 -5.22
N LEU A 542 -27.55 -0.46 -6.22
CA LEU A 542 -26.90 0.82 -6.57
C LEU A 542 -26.81 1.80 -5.37
N PRO A 543 -27.88 2.03 -4.57
CA PRO A 543 -27.77 2.89 -3.39
C PRO A 543 -26.72 2.38 -2.38
N ALA A 544 -26.63 1.07 -2.17
CA ALA A 544 -25.65 0.51 -1.23
C ALA A 544 -24.22 0.67 -1.77
N ALA A 545 -24.00 0.43 -3.07
CA ALA A 545 -22.72 0.67 -3.72
C ALA A 545 -22.29 2.15 -3.62
N ILE A 546 -23.22 3.10 -3.76
CA ILE A 546 -22.95 4.53 -3.59
C ILE A 546 -22.52 4.87 -2.15
N LEU A 547 -23.11 4.25 -1.12
CA LEU A 547 -22.69 4.45 0.27
C LEU A 547 -21.25 3.96 0.49
N LEU A 548 -20.94 2.77 -0.01
CA LEU A 548 -19.61 2.15 0.10
C LEU A 548 -18.55 3.02 -0.59
N ARG A 549 -18.80 3.43 -1.85
CA ARG A 549 -17.92 4.32 -2.60
C ARG A 549 -17.82 5.74 -2.01
N SER A 550 -18.79 6.14 -1.18
CA SER A 550 -18.74 7.40 -0.44
C SER A 550 -17.95 7.31 0.87
N GLY A 551 -17.38 6.15 1.19
CA GLY A 551 -16.50 5.93 2.35
C GLY A 551 -17.18 5.32 3.57
N PHE A 552 -18.35 4.69 3.41
CA PHE A 552 -18.93 3.85 4.47
C PHE A 552 -18.50 2.40 4.28
N ASP A 553 -17.37 2.01 4.87
CA ASP A 553 -16.65 0.76 4.62
C ASP A 553 -17.31 -0.53 5.19
N HIS A 554 -18.58 -0.46 5.60
CA HIS A 554 -19.34 -1.57 6.16
C HIS A 554 -20.44 -2.03 5.21
N ARG A 555 -20.13 -2.99 4.32
CA ARG A 555 -21.03 -3.43 3.25
C ARG A 555 -22.34 -4.01 3.77
N SER A 556 -22.31 -4.94 4.72
CA SER A 556 -23.54 -5.52 5.31
C SER A 556 -24.44 -4.44 5.93
N ALA A 557 -23.83 -3.44 6.59
CA ALA A 557 -24.55 -2.33 7.18
C ALA A 557 -25.10 -1.35 6.13
N ALA A 558 -24.40 -1.14 5.01
CA ALA A 558 -24.84 -0.29 3.91
C ALA A 558 -26.07 -0.91 3.23
N ILE A 559 -26.01 -2.21 2.92
CA ILE A 559 -27.12 -2.98 2.35
C ILE A 559 -28.33 -2.93 3.30
N LYS A 560 -28.10 -3.15 4.60
CA LYS A 560 -29.17 -3.08 5.61
C LYS A 560 -29.79 -1.69 5.69
N ALA A 561 -28.99 -0.63 5.73
CA ALA A 561 -29.49 0.75 5.79
C ALA A 561 -30.38 1.11 4.59
N VAL A 562 -29.98 0.69 3.38
CA VAL A 562 -30.77 0.86 2.15
C VAL A 562 -32.05 0.04 2.20
N THR A 563 -31.98 -1.21 2.64
CA THR A 563 -33.12 -2.13 2.70
C THR A 563 -34.17 -1.68 3.71
N ASP A 564 -33.75 -1.35 4.94
CA ASP A 564 -34.65 -0.93 6.03
C ASP A 564 -35.40 0.36 5.69
N THR A 565 -34.76 1.26 4.92
CA THR A 565 -35.32 2.57 4.58
C THR A 565 -35.94 2.64 3.18
N LYS A 566 -35.79 1.57 2.38
CA LYS A 566 -36.16 1.51 0.96
C LYS A 566 -35.56 2.68 0.15
N ALA A 567 -34.28 2.95 0.37
CA ALA A 567 -33.60 4.05 -0.31
C ALA A 567 -33.50 3.80 -1.84
N ASP A 568 -33.65 4.86 -2.63
CA ASP A 568 -33.75 4.80 -4.10
C ASP A 568 -32.82 5.79 -4.82
N PHE A 569 -31.81 6.34 -4.12
CA PHE A 569 -30.91 7.33 -4.69
C PHE A 569 -29.95 6.73 -5.74
N SER A 570 -29.69 7.50 -6.79
CA SER A 570 -28.87 7.12 -7.94
C SER A 570 -27.49 7.77 -7.95
N ASN A 571 -27.26 8.76 -7.08
CA ASN A 571 -26.01 9.51 -7.01
C ASN A 571 -25.70 10.03 -5.60
N THR A 572 -24.48 10.51 -5.40
CA THR A 572 -24.00 11.01 -4.09
C THR A 572 -24.79 12.23 -3.59
N SER A 573 -25.39 13.03 -4.48
CA SER A 573 -26.18 14.21 -4.07
C SER A 573 -27.50 13.77 -3.44
N GLU A 574 -28.23 12.90 -4.11
CA GLU A 574 -29.46 12.29 -3.60
C GLU A 574 -29.21 11.50 -2.31
N MET A 575 -28.12 10.73 -2.25
CA MET A 575 -27.70 10.03 -1.04
C MET A 575 -27.55 10.98 0.15
N ARG A 576 -26.94 12.16 -0.03
CA ARG A 576 -26.77 13.15 1.04
C ARG A 576 -28.10 13.74 1.49
N THR A 577 -29.05 13.91 0.58
CA THR A 577 -30.41 14.33 0.92
C THR A 577 -31.10 13.25 1.74
N TRP A 578 -31.06 12.00 1.28
CA TRP A 578 -31.59 10.85 2.01
C TRP A 578 -31.01 10.74 3.43
N VAL A 579 -29.69 10.86 3.62
CA VAL A 579 -29.04 10.85 4.96
C VAL A 579 -29.55 11.98 5.88
N LYS A 580 -29.97 13.12 5.33
CA LYS A 580 -30.53 14.23 6.12
C LYS A 580 -31.97 13.95 6.54
N ASP A 581 -32.72 13.25 5.68
CA ASP A 581 -34.15 13.02 5.83
C ASP A 581 -34.49 11.68 6.53
N LEU A 582 -33.48 10.92 6.95
CA LEU A 582 -33.65 9.70 7.75
C LEU A 582 -34.51 9.94 8.99
N ASP A 583 -35.40 8.98 9.29
CA ASP A 583 -36.27 9.01 10.47
C ASP A 583 -35.43 9.16 11.76
N PRO A 584 -35.65 10.22 12.55
CA PRO A 584 -34.95 10.43 13.81
C PRO A 584 -35.03 9.25 14.78
N LEU A 585 -36.12 8.49 14.80
CA LEU A 585 -36.29 7.32 15.66
C LEU A 585 -35.33 6.20 15.25
N LEU A 586 -35.27 5.89 13.95
CA LEU A 586 -34.33 4.91 13.41
C LEU A 586 -32.88 5.33 13.62
N VAL A 587 -32.57 6.61 13.36
CA VAL A 587 -31.21 7.16 13.54
C VAL A 587 -30.78 7.13 15.01
N SER A 588 -31.71 7.17 15.96
CA SER A 588 -31.42 7.10 17.40
C SER A 588 -31.25 5.68 17.94
N ASP A 589 -31.62 4.65 17.18
CA ASP A 589 -31.46 3.25 17.59
C ASP A 589 -29.97 2.86 17.65
N PRO A 590 -29.45 2.44 18.83
CA PRO A 590 -28.05 2.01 18.97
C PRO A 590 -27.72 0.73 18.17
N ALA A 591 -28.72 -0.07 17.79
CA ALA A 591 -28.54 -1.29 17.02
C ALA A 591 -28.59 -1.06 15.50
N TRP A 592 -28.84 0.18 15.03
CA TRP A 592 -29.00 0.49 13.61
C TRP A 592 -27.84 1.33 13.02
N PRO A 593 -27.31 1.00 11.81
CA PRO A 593 -27.74 -0.09 10.92
C PRO A 593 -27.43 -1.49 11.44
N THR A 594 -26.28 -1.65 12.11
CA THR A 594 -25.98 -2.82 12.96
C THR A 594 -25.30 -2.31 14.22
N GLU A 595 -25.37 -3.07 15.32
CA GLU A 595 -24.71 -2.72 16.58
C GLU A 595 -23.19 -2.50 16.37
N SER A 596 -22.55 -3.38 15.59
CA SER A 596 -21.10 -3.34 15.34
C SER A 596 -20.65 -2.18 14.42
N SER A 597 -21.51 -1.71 13.51
CA SER A 597 -21.19 -0.64 12.56
C SER A 597 -21.75 0.72 12.98
N ARG A 598 -22.41 0.80 14.14
CA ARG A 598 -23.11 2.00 14.59
C ARG A 598 -22.17 3.20 14.71
N GLY A 599 -21.00 3.00 15.32
CA GLY A 599 -19.98 4.05 15.47
C GLY A 599 -19.53 4.61 14.13
N ALA A 600 -19.17 3.74 13.19
CA ALA A 600 -18.81 4.12 11.82
C ALA A 600 -19.95 4.85 11.09
N TRP A 601 -21.20 4.41 11.24
CA TRP A 601 -22.35 5.06 10.62
C TRP A 601 -22.54 6.51 11.12
N VAL A 602 -22.44 6.71 12.44
CA VAL A 602 -22.54 8.05 13.04
C VAL A 602 -21.43 8.95 12.52
N GLU A 603 -20.19 8.44 12.45
CA GLU A 603 -19.06 9.21 11.95
C GLU A 603 -19.20 9.55 10.45
N PHE A 604 -19.62 8.58 9.64
CA PHE A 604 -19.89 8.76 8.22
C PHE A 604 -20.95 9.85 7.98
N THR A 605 -22.11 9.73 8.62
CA THR A 605 -23.20 10.70 8.47
C THR A 605 -22.84 12.08 9.03
N ARG A 606 -22.05 12.15 10.11
CA ARG A 606 -21.50 13.41 10.63
C ARG A 606 -20.64 14.11 9.57
N ARG A 607 -19.70 13.41 8.94
CA ARG A 607 -18.83 13.97 7.88
C ARG A 607 -19.64 14.52 6.70
N LEU A 608 -20.73 13.83 6.32
CA LEU A 608 -21.62 14.27 5.25
C LEU A 608 -22.40 15.55 5.63
N ARG A 609 -22.74 15.74 6.91
CA ARG A 609 -23.44 16.92 7.41
C ARG A 609 -22.50 18.13 7.60
N VAL A 610 -21.23 17.91 7.93
CA VAL A 610 -20.24 18.97 8.20
C VAL A 610 -19.71 19.62 6.92
N ARG A 611 -19.70 18.90 5.77
CA ARG A 611 -19.19 19.39 4.46
C ARG A 611 -20.08 20.44 3.73
N GLY A 612 -20.86 21.24 4.45
CA GLY A 612 -21.27 22.54 3.91
C GLY A 612 -20.03 23.43 3.83
N ARG A 613 -19.70 24.01 2.66
CA ARG A 613 -18.53 24.88 2.44
C ARG A 613 -18.29 25.83 3.64
N ARG A 614 -17.36 25.50 4.54
CA ARG A 614 -16.95 26.40 5.61
C ARG A 614 -15.86 27.31 5.05
N ARG A 615 -16.12 28.60 5.02
CA ARG A 615 -15.13 29.60 4.61
C ARG A 615 -14.00 29.60 5.62
N TRP A 616 -12.78 29.36 5.15
CA TRP A 616 -11.59 29.52 5.98
C TRP A 616 -11.37 31.01 6.24
N GLY A 617 -11.06 31.32 7.49
CA GLY A 617 -10.73 32.67 7.94
C GLY A 617 -9.52 32.64 8.85
N GLN A 618 -8.96 33.83 9.08
CA GLN A 618 -8.01 34.06 10.14
C GLN A 618 -8.74 34.75 11.29
N TYR A 619 -8.63 34.17 12.47
CA TYR A 619 -9.26 34.63 13.69
C TYR A 619 -8.18 34.93 14.70
N VAL A 620 -8.32 36.05 15.38
CA VAL A 620 -7.34 36.54 16.35
C VAL A 620 -8.08 36.90 17.62
N LEU A 621 -7.58 36.42 18.76
CA LEU A 621 -8.14 36.72 20.08
C LEU A 621 -7.01 37.08 21.03
N ASP A 622 -7.08 38.30 21.56
CA ASP A 622 -6.12 38.78 22.55
C ASP A 622 -6.51 38.32 23.94
N MET A 623 -5.59 37.63 24.60
CA MET A 623 -5.78 37.04 25.92
C MET A 623 -5.00 37.83 26.96
N LYS A 624 -5.72 38.58 27.78
CA LYS A 624 -5.14 39.49 28.77
C LYS A 624 -4.74 38.81 30.09
N ASN A 625 -5.39 37.70 30.42
CA ASN A 625 -5.21 37.00 31.69
C ASN A 625 -4.48 35.68 31.43
N VAL A 626 -3.15 35.76 31.32
CA VAL A 626 -2.26 34.61 31.15
C VAL A 626 -1.56 34.34 32.48
N GLU A 627 -1.63 33.11 32.95
CA GLU A 627 -0.92 32.66 34.15
C GLU A 627 0.37 31.96 33.68
N TRP A 628 1.50 32.65 33.76
CA TRP A 628 2.81 32.09 33.42
C TRP A 628 3.35 31.24 34.57
N ASP A 629 3.88 30.07 34.23
CA ASP A 629 4.52 29.16 35.19
C ASP A 629 5.89 29.72 35.65
N ASP A 630 6.60 30.43 34.74
CA ASP A 630 7.90 31.08 34.96
C ASP A 630 7.92 32.50 34.33
N GLU A 631 9.10 33.03 33.94
CA GLU A 631 9.19 34.30 33.21
C GLU A 631 8.43 34.26 31.88
N ALA A 632 7.71 35.35 31.59
CA ALA A 632 6.97 35.47 30.35
C ALA A 632 7.94 35.45 29.14
N PRO A 633 7.58 34.72 28.06
CA PRO A 633 8.38 34.63 26.85
C PRO A 633 8.56 35.98 26.17
N ALA A 634 9.63 36.11 25.39
CA ALA A 634 9.99 37.38 24.76
C ALA A 634 8.90 37.85 23.80
N ALA A 635 8.78 39.17 23.62
CA ALA A 635 7.79 39.73 22.71
C ALA A 635 7.99 39.21 21.28
N GLY A 636 6.90 38.77 20.65
CA GLY A 636 6.91 38.18 19.31
C GLY A 636 7.26 36.69 19.26
N GLU A 637 7.51 36.05 20.40
CA GLU A 637 7.80 34.62 20.46
C GLU A 637 6.54 33.78 20.19
N TRP A 638 6.74 32.71 19.43
CA TRP A 638 5.67 31.78 19.04
C TRP A 638 5.47 30.72 20.09
N LEU A 639 4.21 30.50 20.46
CA LEU A 639 3.82 29.54 21.48
C LEU A 639 2.82 28.55 20.90
N ARG A 640 2.93 27.30 21.33
CA ARG A 640 1.94 26.27 21.02
C ARG A 640 0.80 26.37 22.02
N VAL A 641 -0.41 26.00 21.58
CA VAL A 641 -1.63 26.04 22.41
C VAL A 641 -2.26 24.65 22.39
N SER A 642 -2.42 24.05 23.56
CA SER A 642 -3.17 22.81 23.72
C SER A 642 -4.37 23.01 24.64
N ASP A 643 -5.37 22.15 24.53
CA ASP A 643 -6.43 22.05 25.53
C ASP A 643 -5.82 21.64 26.88
N ASP A 644 -6.22 22.29 27.98
CA ASP A 644 -5.79 22.02 29.35
C ASP A 644 -7.00 21.99 30.30
N GLY A 645 -8.15 21.51 29.82
CA GLY A 645 -9.36 21.30 30.61
C GLY A 645 -10.52 22.23 30.26
N PRO A 646 -11.65 22.13 31.01
CA PRO A 646 -12.83 22.94 30.75
C PRO A 646 -12.50 24.43 30.94
N ASP A 647 -12.62 25.20 29.85
CA ASP A 647 -12.33 26.64 29.80
C ASP A 647 -10.85 27.03 29.99
N THR A 648 -9.90 26.11 29.82
CA THR A 648 -8.46 26.36 29.97
C THR A 648 -7.63 25.78 28.83
N ALA A 649 -6.58 26.50 28.44
CA ALA A 649 -5.60 26.06 27.46
C ALA A 649 -4.18 26.27 28.00
N ALA A 650 -3.30 25.31 27.73
CA ALA A 650 -1.88 25.39 28.08
C ALA A 650 -1.08 26.02 26.95
N LEU A 651 -0.12 26.85 27.33
CA LEU A 651 0.85 27.51 26.47
C LEU A 651 2.19 26.80 26.60
N TRP A 652 2.82 26.50 25.47
CA TRP A 652 4.10 25.80 25.43
C TRP A 652 5.11 26.52 24.54
N SER A 653 6.39 26.39 24.87
CA SER A 653 7.49 26.79 24.01
C SER A 653 7.45 26.00 22.69
N PRO A 654 8.14 26.46 21.63
CA PRO A 654 8.34 25.66 20.42
C PRO A 654 8.98 24.29 20.70
N GLY A 655 9.76 24.19 21.77
CA GLY A 655 10.46 23.01 22.29
C GLY A 655 9.64 22.09 23.21
N PHE A 656 8.34 22.36 23.41
CA PHE A 656 7.41 21.59 24.28
C PHE A 656 7.63 21.75 25.78
N ASP A 657 8.24 22.84 26.22
CA ASP A 657 8.26 23.21 27.64
C ASP A 657 6.97 23.96 27.97
N ARG A 658 6.30 23.57 29.07
CA ARG A 658 5.10 24.28 29.52
C ARG A 658 5.50 25.65 30.03
N MET A 659 4.86 26.70 29.53
CA MET A 659 5.19 28.07 29.88
C MET A 659 4.10 28.73 30.71
N GLY A 660 2.84 28.30 30.56
CA GLY A 660 1.74 28.87 31.32
C GLY A 660 0.38 28.38 30.85
N THR A 661 -0.66 29.03 31.34
CA THR A 661 -2.05 28.71 31.00
C THR A 661 -2.85 29.98 30.71
N VAL A 662 -3.93 29.79 29.95
CA VAL A 662 -4.85 30.85 29.60
C VAL A 662 -6.29 30.34 29.64
N ARG A 663 -7.21 31.16 30.13
CA ARG A 663 -8.65 30.78 30.17
C ARG A 663 -9.32 30.99 28.83
N VAL A 664 -9.59 29.91 28.11
CA VAL A 664 -10.30 29.90 26.83
C VAL A 664 -10.99 28.56 26.64
N ASN A 665 -12.24 28.59 26.18
CA ASN A 665 -12.99 27.39 25.89
C ASN A 665 -12.76 26.95 24.44
N LEU A 666 -11.74 26.12 24.24
CA LEU A 666 -11.38 25.62 22.92
C LEU A 666 -12.27 24.45 22.51
N ASN A 667 -12.65 24.43 21.24
CA ASN A 667 -13.18 23.21 20.64
C ASN A 667 -12.02 22.23 20.39
N GLY A 668 -12.01 21.09 21.08
CA GLY A 668 -11.03 20.01 20.88
C GLY A 668 -11.06 19.40 19.48
N ASP A 669 -12.21 19.45 18.81
CA ASP A 669 -12.45 18.90 17.47
C ASP A 669 -12.26 19.94 16.35
N ARG A 670 -11.64 21.09 16.64
CA ARG A 670 -11.39 22.15 15.65
C ARG A 670 -10.54 21.65 14.48
N GLU A 671 -10.89 22.06 13.27
CA GLU A 671 -10.23 21.56 12.04
C GLU A 671 -8.95 22.34 11.67
N GLY A 672 -8.84 23.60 12.12
CA GLY A 672 -7.76 24.52 11.75
C GLY A 672 -6.57 24.54 12.71
N VAL A 673 -5.60 25.39 12.39
CA VAL A 673 -4.36 25.52 13.15
C VAL A 673 -4.46 26.67 14.14
N LEU A 674 -4.25 26.38 15.42
CA LEU A 674 -4.19 27.35 16.52
C LEU A 674 -2.75 27.47 17.03
N HIS A 675 -2.26 28.71 17.15
CA HIS A 675 -1.02 29.05 17.83
C HIS A 675 -1.19 30.34 18.63
N ALA A 676 -0.23 30.67 19.48
CA ALA A 676 -0.19 31.91 20.24
C ALA A 676 1.08 32.69 19.94
N VAL A 677 1.03 34.01 20.08
CA VAL A 677 2.20 34.90 20.00
C VAL A 677 2.25 35.76 21.25
N SER A 678 3.40 35.81 21.91
CA SER A 678 3.61 36.65 23.10
C SER A 678 3.65 38.14 22.72
N ASN A 679 2.97 38.98 23.49
CA ASN A 679 2.99 40.43 23.34
C ASN A 679 3.95 41.08 24.35
N PRO A 680 4.43 42.31 24.09
CA PRO A 680 5.33 43.03 24.99
C PRO A 680 4.78 43.30 26.40
N ASP A 681 3.46 43.27 26.57
CA ASP A 681 2.76 43.53 27.83
C ASP A 681 2.49 42.25 28.64
N GLY A 682 3.07 41.11 28.25
CA GLY A 682 2.87 39.81 28.91
C GLY A 682 1.54 39.12 28.58
N THR A 683 0.75 39.71 27.68
CA THR A 683 -0.45 39.07 27.11
C THR A 683 -0.09 38.13 25.96
N VAL A 684 -1.02 37.26 25.55
CA VAL A 684 -0.82 36.44 24.35
C VAL A 684 -1.93 36.65 23.34
N GLN A 685 -1.57 36.62 22.06
CA GLN A 685 -2.51 36.66 20.97
C GLN A 685 -2.72 35.25 20.42
N LEU A 686 -3.89 34.67 20.62
CA LEU A 686 -4.30 33.42 19.98
C LEU A 686 -4.63 33.70 18.52
N ARG A 687 -4.02 32.95 17.62
CA ARG A 687 -4.20 33.06 16.16
C ARG A 687 -4.64 31.71 15.62
N TYR A 688 -5.81 31.71 15.02
CA TYR A 688 -6.43 30.53 14.45
C TYR A 688 -6.67 30.71 12.96
N SER A 689 -6.21 29.75 12.15
CA SER A 689 -6.46 29.69 10.71
C SER A 689 -7.27 28.45 10.40
N GLY A 690 -8.54 28.63 10.02
CA GLY A 690 -9.46 27.52 9.80
C GLY A 690 -10.92 27.96 9.63
N PRO A 691 -11.88 27.04 9.65
CA PRO A 691 -13.31 27.36 9.74
C PRO A 691 -13.66 27.98 11.11
N ASN A 692 -14.68 28.83 11.24
CA ASN A 692 -15.03 29.48 12.54
C ASN A 692 -15.60 28.51 13.61
N ASP A 693 -14.82 27.52 14.03
CA ASP A 693 -15.23 26.40 14.89
C ASP A 693 -14.28 26.15 16.07
N TRP A 694 -13.30 27.04 16.28
CA TRP A 694 -12.23 26.84 17.26
C TRP A 694 -12.60 27.15 18.71
N LEU A 695 -13.77 27.79 18.95
CA LEU A 695 -14.32 28.08 20.27
C LEU A 695 -15.65 27.34 20.46
N ILE A 696 -15.89 26.81 21.67
CA ILE A 696 -17.20 26.26 22.03
C ILE A 696 -18.17 27.43 22.25
N GLN A 697 -19.14 27.60 21.35
CA GLN A 697 -20.18 28.62 21.53
C GLN A 697 -21.07 28.21 22.71
N ALA A 698 -21.18 29.06 23.73
CA ALA A 698 -22.20 28.91 24.77
C ALA A 698 -23.57 28.85 24.08
N LYS A 699 -24.37 27.80 24.37
CA LYS A 699 -25.76 27.72 23.90
C LYS A 699 -26.43 29.06 24.18
N ARG A 700 -26.86 29.76 23.12
CA ARG A 700 -27.83 30.86 23.27
C ARG A 700 -29.11 30.23 23.82
N THR A 701 -29.36 30.38 25.12
CA THR A 701 -30.72 30.37 25.64
C THR A 701 -31.39 31.64 25.14
N THR A 702 -32.00 31.55 23.95
CA THR A 702 -33.29 32.16 23.57
C THR A 702 -33.70 31.68 22.18
#